data_AF-A0A822Z6P1-F1
#
_entry.id   AF-A0A822Z6P1-F1
#
_cell.length_a   1.000
_cell.length_b   1.000
_cell.length_c   1.000
_cell.angle_alpha   90.00
_cell.angle_beta   90.00
_cell.angle_gamma   90.00
#
_symmetry.space_group_name_H-M   'P 1'
#
loop_
_entity.id
_entity.type
_entity.pdbx_description
1 polymer ?
#
loop_
_entity_poly.entity_id
_entity_poly.type
_entity_poly.pdbx_seq_one_letter_code
_entity_poly.pdbx_strand_id
1 'polypeptide(L)'
;MALSMHKESKQQMDTSKYVRYTPEQVEALERVYSECPKPSSMRRQQLIRECPILANIEPKQIKVWFQNRRCREKQRKEASRLQTVNRKLTAMNKLLMEENDRLQKQVSQLVYENGYMRQQLQTASVATTDTSCESVVTSGQHHKQQNPTPQHPQRDVNNPAGLLAIAEETLTEFLSKATGTAVDWVQMLGMKPGPDSIGIVAVSHNCSGVAARACGLVSLEPTKVAEILKDRPSWFRDCRCLDILTVIPTGNGGTIELIYMQTYAPTTLASARDFWTLRYTTGLEDGSLVICERSLTSATGGPTGPPAQNFVRAEMLPSGYLIRPCEGGGSIIHIVDHLDLDAWSVPEVLRPLYESSKILAQKMTIAALRHIRQIAQETSGEIQYGGGRQPAVLRTFSQRLCRGFNDAINGFSDDGWSLMGSDGVEDVTIAINSTPSKLLGCQVNSSTVFSNFGGGVLCAKASMLLQNVPPALLVRFLREHRSEWADCGVDAYSAASLKASPCAVLGARPSGFPSSQVILPLAHTVEHEEFLEVIRLEGHGFPQEDAVIPRDMYLLQLCSGVDENAAGACAQLVFAPIDESFADDAPLLPSGFRVIPLDPKTDGPATTRTLDLASALEVGAGGTRSDGDSSSNGYNLRSVLTIAFQFTYENHFRDNVAAMARQYVRSVVGSVQRVAMAIAPSRLSSQLGPKSLPGSPEALTLARWICRSYRLHTGVDLLRVDSQVGDSVLKQLWHHSDAIMCCSLKTNASPVFTFANQAGLDMLETTLVALQDIMLDKILDEAGRKVLCAEFSKIMQQGFACLPAGVCISSMGRTASYDQAVAWKVLNEEDSNHCLAFMFMNWSFL
;
A
#
# COMPACT_ATOMS: atom_id res chain seq x y z
N MET A 1 17.61 -3.46 -82.37
CA MET A 1 18.93 -3.00 -82.86
C MET A 1 19.60 -2.33 -81.66
N ALA A 2 20.59 -2.93 -80.98
CA ALA A 2 22.01 -3.05 -81.41
C ALA A 2 22.59 -1.64 -81.69
N LEU A 3 23.66 -1.11 -81.10
CA LEU A 3 24.86 -1.58 -80.38
C LEU A 3 25.37 -0.38 -79.54
N SER A 4 25.81 -0.54 -78.29
CA SER A 4 27.16 -0.93 -77.81
C SER A 4 28.28 0.14 -77.94
N MET A 5 29.02 0.25 -76.83
CA MET A 5 30.39 0.74 -76.66
C MET A 5 30.64 2.26 -76.71
N HIS A 6 30.74 2.86 -75.52
CA HIS A 6 31.96 3.59 -75.18
C HIS A 6 32.44 3.21 -73.79
N LYS A 7 33.66 2.71 -73.77
CA LYS A 7 34.42 2.21 -72.63
C LYS A 7 35.35 3.34 -72.17
N GLU A 8 35.41 3.48 -70.85
CA GLU A 8 36.51 4.02 -70.04
C GLU A 8 36.86 5.52 -70.10
N SER A 9 36.50 6.21 -69.03
CA SER A 9 37.46 6.98 -68.24
C SER A 9 37.17 6.79 -66.75
N LYS A 10 38.09 6.08 -66.08
CA LYS A 10 38.10 5.76 -64.65
C LYS A 10 37.91 7.02 -63.79
N GLN A 11 36.81 7.08 -63.05
CA GLN A 11 36.78 7.77 -61.76
C GLN A 11 36.57 6.72 -60.66
N GLN A 12 37.67 6.47 -59.98
CA GLN A 12 37.85 5.64 -58.82
C GLN A 12 37.05 6.27 -57.66
N MET A 13 35.76 5.96 -57.55
CA MET A 13 34.98 6.29 -56.35
C MET A 13 35.36 5.31 -55.23
N ASP A 14 35.86 5.86 -54.14
CA ASP A 14 36.21 5.21 -52.88
C ASP A 14 35.15 4.17 -52.43
N THR A 15 35.41 2.91 -52.74
CA THR A 15 34.66 1.74 -52.24
C THR A 15 35.05 1.38 -50.79
N SER A 16 35.91 2.19 -50.18
CA SER A 16 36.61 1.94 -48.91
C SER A 16 35.87 2.43 -47.65
N LYS A 17 34.71 3.10 -47.78
CA LYS A 17 33.97 3.62 -46.60
C LYS A 17 32.95 2.66 -45.98
N TYR A 18 32.56 1.58 -46.66
CA TYR A 18 31.60 0.61 -46.14
C TYR A 18 32.14 -0.81 -46.23
N VAL A 19 32.56 -1.36 -45.08
CA VAL A 19 32.91 -2.79 -44.99
C VAL A 19 31.64 -3.62 -45.10
N ARG A 20 31.59 -4.47 -46.13
CA ARG A 20 30.53 -5.46 -46.31
C ARG A 20 31.05 -6.79 -45.79
N TYR A 21 30.54 -7.21 -44.63
CA TYR A 21 30.87 -8.51 -44.03
C TYR A 21 30.26 -9.64 -44.86
N THR A 22 30.98 -10.75 -45.01
CA THR A 22 30.42 -11.99 -45.60
C THR A 22 29.43 -12.64 -44.63
N PRO A 23 28.51 -13.50 -45.09
CA PRO A 23 27.57 -14.21 -44.21
C PRO A 23 28.28 -14.97 -43.07
N GLU A 24 29.42 -15.61 -43.37
CA GLU A 24 30.21 -16.39 -42.41
C GLU A 24 30.88 -15.48 -41.37
N GLN A 25 31.32 -14.29 -41.78
CA GLN A 25 31.84 -13.27 -40.88
C GLN A 25 30.76 -12.74 -39.94
N VAL A 26 29.54 -12.51 -40.45
CA VAL A 26 28.39 -12.09 -39.64
C VAL A 26 28.03 -13.18 -38.63
N GLU A 27 27.97 -14.45 -39.04
CA GLU A 27 27.65 -15.57 -38.16
C GLU A 27 28.67 -15.70 -37.01
N ALA A 28 29.96 -15.57 -37.31
CA ALA A 28 31.02 -15.58 -36.29
C ALA A 28 30.88 -14.41 -35.30
N LEU A 29 30.56 -13.20 -35.80
CA LEU A 29 30.34 -12.03 -34.96
C LEU A 29 29.05 -12.15 -34.12
N GLU A 30 27.99 -12.76 -34.66
CA GLU A 30 26.74 -13.02 -33.95
C GLU A 30 26.90 -14.06 -32.84
N ARG A 31 27.69 -15.11 -33.06
CA ARG A 31 28.03 -16.10 -32.02
C ARG A 31 28.74 -15.47 -30.83
N VAL A 32 29.69 -14.57 -31.10
CA VAL A 32 30.37 -13.83 -30.02
C VAL A 32 29.45 -12.80 -29.39
N TYR A 33 28.50 -12.24 -30.13
CA TYR A 33 27.51 -11.31 -29.60
C TYR A 33 26.58 -11.98 -28.58
N SER A 34 26.18 -13.23 -28.81
CA SER A 34 25.39 -13.99 -27.83
C SER A 34 26.14 -14.23 -26.51
N GLU A 35 27.47 -14.36 -26.56
CA GLU A 35 28.29 -14.58 -25.36
C GLU A 35 28.70 -13.25 -24.67
N CYS A 36 29.09 -12.25 -25.46
CA CYS A 36 29.61 -10.97 -24.98
C CYS A 36 29.19 -9.79 -25.87
N PRO A 37 28.05 -9.14 -25.56
CA PRO A 37 27.53 -8.01 -26.35
C PRO A 37 28.40 -6.73 -26.32
N LYS A 38 29.33 -6.63 -25.35
CA LYS A 38 30.25 -5.49 -25.16
C LYS A 38 31.70 -5.98 -25.03
N PRO A 39 32.32 -6.50 -26.10
CA PRO A 39 33.66 -7.08 -26.01
C PRO A 39 34.72 -6.02 -25.74
N SER A 40 35.63 -6.31 -24.80
CA SER A 40 36.77 -5.45 -24.47
C SER A 40 37.73 -5.30 -25.66
N SER A 41 38.66 -4.34 -25.60
CA SER A 41 39.68 -4.20 -26.65
C SER A 41 40.53 -5.46 -26.82
N MET A 42 40.89 -6.09 -25.70
CA MET A 42 41.63 -7.35 -25.67
C MET A 42 40.83 -8.49 -26.29
N ARG A 43 39.54 -8.64 -25.92
CA ARG A 43 38.67 -9.68 -26.48
C ARG A 43 38.46 -9.53 -27.98
N ARG A 44 38.36 -8.28 -28.49
CA ARG A 44 38.28 -8.02 -29.94
C ARG A 44 39.55 -8.41 -30.69
N GLN A 45 40.73 -8.18 -30.11
CA GLN A 45 42.00 -8.61 -30.70
C GLN A 45 42.14 -10.14 -30.69
N GLN A 46 41.71 -10.78 -29.60
CA GLN A 46 41.70 -12.23 -29.47
C GLN A 46 40.78 -12.88 -30.51
N LEU A 47 39.58 -12.31 -30.72
CA LEU A 47 38.62 -12.81 -31.71
C LEU A 47 39.20 -12.84 -33.14
N ILE A 48 40.00 -11.86 -33.52
CA ILE A 48 40.67 -11.82 -34.83
C ILE A 48 41.70 -12.94 -34.97
N ARG A 49 42.36 -13.33 -33.87
CA ARG A 49 43.35 -14.42 -33.84
C ARG A 49 42.68 -15.79 -33.84
N GLU A 50 41.56 -15.93 -33.14
CA GLU A 50 40.83 -17.19 -32.97
C GLU A 50 39.96 -17.54 -34.19
N CYS A 51 39.48 -16.54 -34.93
CA CYS A 51 38.64 -16.72 -36.11
C CYS A 51 39.38 -16.25 -37.38
N PRO A 52 40.03 -17.16 -38.15
CA PRO A 52 40.76 -16.81 -39.37
C PRO A 52 39.90 -16.05 -40.40
N ILE A 53 38.59 -16.30 -40.40
CA ILE A 53 37.60 -15.67 -41.28
C ILE A 53 37.46 -14.15 -40.98
N LEU A 54 37.82 -13.71 -39.78
CA LEU A 54 37.83 -12.31 -39.34
C LEU A 54 39.23 -11.65 -39.43
N ALA A 55 40.26 -12.37 -39.90
CA ALA A 55 41.65 -11.90 -39.92
C ALA A 55 41.85 -10.59 -40.72
N ASN A 56 41.01 -10.36 -41.72
CA ASN A 56 41.06 -9.17 -42.59
C ASN A 56 40.17 -8.01 -42.09
N ILE A 57 39.63 -8.08 -40.87
CA ILE A 57 38.76 -7.04 -40.29
C ILE A 57 39.51 -6.30 -39.18
N GLU A 58 39.50 -4.98 -39.23
CA GLU A 58 40.15 -4.17 -38.20
C GLU A 58 39.40 -4.23 -36.84
N PRO A 59 40.11 -4.18 -35.69
CA PRO A 59 39.47 -4.13 -34.36
C PRO A 59 38.48 -2.97 -34.17
N LYS A 60 38.67 -1.85 -34.91
CA LYS A 60 37.75 -0.70 -34.93
C LYS A 60 36.45 -1.05 -35.67
N GLN A 61 36.51 -1.80 -36.76
CA GLN A 61 35.34 -2.23 -37.53
C GLN A 61 34.49 -3.22 -36.72
N ILE A 62 35.12 -4.16 -36.00
CA ILE A 62 34.43 -5.03 -35.04
C ILE A 62 33.72 -4.19 -33.97
N LYS A 63 34.38 -3.16 -33.40
CA LYS A 63 33.74 -2.25 -32.42
C LYS A 63 32.45 -1.64 -32.98
N VAL A 64 32.54 -1.10 -34.19
CA VAL A 64 31.41 -0.44 -34.87
C VAL A 64 30.31 -1.45 -35.19
N TRP A 65 30.64 -2.67 -35.60
CA TRP A 65 29.66 -3.74 -35.81
C TRP A 65 28.89 -4.04 -34.53
N PHE A 66 29.56 -4.24 -33.38
CA PHE A 66 28.90 -4.50 -32.09
C PHE A 66 28.09 -3.29 -31.60
N GLN A 67 28.54 -2.07 -31.85
CA GLN A 67 27.76 -0.86 -31.56
C GLN A 67 26.49 -0.78 -32.41
N ASN A 68 26.60 -1.00 -33.72
CA ASN A 68 25.47 -0.99 -34.64
C ASN A 68 24.51 -2.14 -34.39
N ARG A 69 25.00 -3.33 -34.03
CA ARG A 69 24.17 -4.49 -33.68
C ARG A 69 23.34 -4.21 -32.43
N ARG A 70 23.93 -3.64 -31.38
CA ARG A 70 23.20 -3.17 -30.19
C ARG A 70 22.18 -2.10 -30.52
N CYS A 71 22.54 -1.13 -31.36
CA CYS A 71 21.62 -0.08 -31.79
C CYS A 71 20.43 -0.65 -32.56
N ARG A 72 20.67 -1.54 -33.54
CA ARG A 72 19.62 -2.22 -34.33
C ARG A 72 18.75 -3.13 -33.48
N GLU A 73 19.32 -3.82 -32.50
CA GLU A 73 18.55 -4.64 -31.57
C GLU A 73 17.69 -3.76 -30.65
N LYS A 74 18.25 -2.67 -30.12
CA LYS A 74 17.49 -1.69 -29.35
C LYS A 74 16.34 -1.12 -30.17
N GLN A 75 16.59 -0.74 -31.43
CA GLN A 75 15.55 -0.26 -32.36
C GLN A 75 14.49 -1.33 -32.65
N ARG A 76 14.87 -2.59 -32.86
CA ARG A 76 13.91 -3.69 -33.06
C ARG A 76 13.05 -3.93 -31.82
N LYS A 77 13.67 -3.96 -30.63
CA LYS A 77 12.96 -4.08 -29.35
C LYS A 77 12.01 -2.90 -29.14
N GLU A 78 12.46 -1.68 -29.43
CA GLU A 78 11.65 -0.48 -29.30
C GLU A 78 10.51 -0.41 -30.32
N ALA A 79 10.75 -0.78 -31.58
CA ALA A 79 9.71 -0.85 -32.60
C ALA A 79 8.65 -1.91 -32.25
N SER A 80 9.08 -3.08 -31.76
CA SER A 80 8.17 -4.11 -31.25
C SER A 80 7.36 -3.58 -30.06
N ARG A 81 8.01 -2.91 -29.11
CA ARG A 81 7.35 -2.28 -27.95
C ARG A 81 6.32 -1.24 -28.39
N LEU A 82 6.68 -0.37 -29.33
CA LEU A 82 5.78 0.64 -29.89
C LEU A 82 4.61 0.02 -30.63
N GLN A 83 4.81 -1.06 -31.38
CA GLN A 83 3.70 -1.81 -32.01
C GLN A 83 2.76 -2.39 -30.96
N THR A 84 3.28 -3.00 -29.88
CA THR A 84 2.46 -3.50 -28.76
C THR A 84 1.68 -2.37 -28.09
N VAL A 85 2.33 -1.24 -27.79
CA VAL A 85 1.66 -0.06 -27.19
C VAL A 85 0.59 0.51 -28.12
N ASN A 86 0.86 0.58 -29.43
CA ASN A 86 -0.11 1.06 -30.41
C ASN A 86 -1.35 0.15 -30.46
N ARG A 87 -1.18 -1.18 -30.47
CA ARG A 87 -2.30 -2.13 -30.35
C ARG A 87 -3.11 -1.92 -29.07
N LYS A 88 -2.43 -1.77 -27.92
CA LYS A 88 -3.08 -1.47 -26.62
C LYS A 88 -3.86 -0.15 -26.68
N LEU A 89 -3.29 0.90 -27.27
CA LEU A 89 -3.95 2.20 -27.45
C LEU A 89 -5.15 2.11 -28.39
N THR A 90 -5.08 1.35 -29.48
CA THR A 90 -6.23 1.12 -30.37
C THR A 90 -7.37 0.43 -29.64
N ALA A 91 -7.06 -0.63 -28.87
CA ALA A 91 -8.06 -1.33 -28.06
C ALA A 91 -8.66 -0.40 -26.97
N MET A 92 -7.83 0.39 -26.29
CA MET A 92 -8.31 1.34 -25.28
C MET A 92 -9.13 2.48 -25.88
N ASN A 93 -8.76 2.99 -27.07
CA ASN A 93 -9.56 3.97 -27.80
C ASN A 93 -10.93 3.40 -28.18
N LYS A 94 -10.99 2.12 -28.58
CA LYS A 94 -12.28 1.45 -28.84
C LYS A 94 -13.14 1.41 -27.57
N LEU A 95 -12.57 1.06 -26.42
CA LEU A 95 -13.28 1.09 -25.12
C LEU A 95 -13.78 2.50 -24.76
N LEU A 96 -12.94 3.52 -24.93
CA LEU A 96 -13.32 4.89 -24.66
C LEU A 96 -14.43 5.37 -25.59
N MET A 97 -14.41 4.98 -26.87
CA MET A 97 -15.51 5.28 -27.81
C MET A 97 -16.80 4.54 -27.45
N GLU A 98 -16.72 3.27 -27.04
CA GLU A 98 -17.88 2.49 -26.56
C GLU A 98 -18.53 3.17 -25.34
N GLU A 99 -17.74 3.58 -24.34
CA GLU A 99 -18.25 4.30 -23.17
C GLU A 99 -18.76 5.70 -23.52
N ASN A 100 -18.13 6.42 -24.45
CA ASN A 100 -18.59 7.76 -24.87
C ASN A 100 -19.93 7.69 -25.62
N ASP A 101 -20.08 6.77 -26.58
CA ASP A 101 -21.35 6.53 -27.27
C ASP A 101 -22.48 6.19 -26.28
N ARG A 102 -22.14 5.39 -25.27
CA ARG A 102 -23.05 5.00 -24.20
C ARG A 102 -23.43 6.18 -23.29
N LEU A 103 -22.47 7.00 -22.86
CA LEU A 103 -22.74 8.22 -22.11
C LEU A 103 -23.61 9.18 -22.92
N GLN A 104 -23.34 9.30 -24.23
CA GLN A 104 -24.12 10.13 -25.13
C GLN A 104 -25.57 9.65 -25.26
N LYS A 105 -25.81 8.34 -25.28
CA LYS A 105 -27.17 7.75 -25.20
C LYS A 105 -27.86 8.08 -23.88
N GLN A 106 -27.15 7.95 -22.76
CA GLN A 106 -27.70 8.23 -21.43
C GLN A 106 -28.05 9.72 -21.27
N VAL A 107 -27.19 10.62 -21.76
CA VAL A 107 -27.47 12.06 -21.84
C VAL A 107 -28.68 12.32 -22.72
N SER A 108 -28.77 11.69 -23.89
CA SER A 108 -29.90 11.86 -24.80
C SER A 108 -31.23 11.45 -24.16
N GLN A 109 -31.23 10.35 -23.40
CA GLN A 109 -32.40 9.89 -22.66
C GLN A 109 -32.77 10.85 -21.52
N LEU A 110 -31.81 11.30 -20.72
CA LEU A 110 -32.04 12.27 -19.64
C LEU A 110 -32.52 13.63 -20.18
N VAL A 111 -32.05 14.05 -21.36
CA VAL A 111 -32.52 15.26 -22.04
C VAL A 111 -33.96 15.09 -22.51
N TYR A 112 -34.31 13.92 -23.06
CA TYR A 112 -35.68 13.60 -23.44
C TYR A 112 -36.64 13.59 -22.24
N GLU A 113 -36.26 12.92 -21.14
CA GLU A 113 -37.04 12.88 -19.90
C GLU A 113 -37.21 14.27 -19.28
N ASN A 114 -36.15 15.10 -19.27
CA ASN A 114 -36.24 16.49 -18.84
C ASN A 114 -37.16 17.33 -19.73
N GLY A 115 -37.10 17.14 -21.05
CA GLY A 115 -37.99 17.79 -22.00
C GLY A 115 -39.46 17.43 -21.73
N TYR A 116 -39.72 16.14 -21.51
CA TYR A 116 -41.05 15.64 -21.15
C TYR A 116 -41.57 16.22 -19.83
N MET A 117 -40.73 16.25 -18.78
CA MET A 117 -41.10 16.87 -17.49
C MET A 117 -41.37 18.37 -17.61
N ARG A 118 -40.54 19.11 -18.38
CA ARG A 118 -40.77 20.54 -18.66
C ARG A 118 -42.07 20.76 -19.42
N GLN A 119 -42.40 19.87 -20.37
CA GLN A 119 -43.65 19.94 -21.11
C GLN A 119 -44.86 19.65 -20.22
N GLN A 120 -44.77 18.70 -19.29
CA GLN A 120 -45.82 18.49 -18.27
C GLN A 120 -46.01 19.72 -17.38
N LEU A 121 -44.93 20.36 -16.92
CA LEU A 121 -44.99 21.59 -16.12
C LEU A 121 -45.58 22.77 -16.91
N GLN A 122 -45.24 22.91 -18.19
CA GLN A 122 -45.83 23.94 -19.06
C GLN A 122 -47.29 23.67 -19.38
N THR A 123 -47.69 22.40 -19.58
CA THR A 123 -49.10 22.04 -19.82
C THR A 123 -49.96 22.25 -18.57
N ALA A 124 -49.40 22.01 -17.39
CA ALA A 124 -50.03 22.36 -16.10
C ALA A 124 -50.16 23.88 -15.90
N SER A 125 -49.19 24.67 -16.39
CA SER A 125 -49.25 26.14 -16.35
C SER A 125 -50.24 26.76 -17.35
N VAL A 126 -50.57 26.06 -18.44
CA VAL A 126 -51.58 26.52 -19.42
C VAL A 126 -53.01 26.13 -18.97
N ALA A 127 -53.14 25.13 -18.10
CA ALA A 127 -54.41 24.70 -17.52
C ALA A 127 -54.90 25.59 -16.35
N THR A 128 -54.12 26.58 -15.91
CA THR A 128 -54.47 27.48 -14.79
C THR A 128 -54.82 28.89 -15.28
N THR A 129 -55.81 29.02 -16.15
CA THR A 129 -56.63 30.24 -16.26
C THR A 129 -58.09 29.83 -16.44
N ASP A 130 -58.71 29.29 -15.39
CA ASP A 130 -59.93 29.89 -14.84
C ASP A 130 -60.43 29.12 -13.62
N THR A 131 -61.05 29.86 -12.70
CA THR A 131 -61.91 29.44 -11.58
C THR A 131 -61.29 28.75 -10.34
N SER A 132 -61.06 29.59 -9.33
CA SER A 132 -61.86 29.62 -8.08
C SER A 132 -61.63 28.56 -6.97
N CYS A 133 -60.95 29.04 -5.91
CA CYS A 133 -61.25 28.89 -4.47
C CYS A 133 -60.71 27.71 -3.62
N GLU A 134 -59.74 28.09 -2.76
CA GLU A 134 -59.65 27.89 -1.29
C GLU A 134 -59.81 26.50 -0.63
N SER A 135 -58.65 26.02 -0.16
CA SER A 135 -58.33 25.51 1.18
C SER A 135 -59.27 24.54 1.91
N VAL A 136 -58.74 23.35 2.24
CA VAL A 136 -58.76 22.82 3.62
C VAL A 136 -57.48 22.00 3.85
N VAL A 137 -56.78 22.31 4.95
CA VAL A 137 -55.72 21.50 5.55
C VAL A 137 -56.36 20.29 6.23
N THR A 138 -56.05 19.07 5.77
CA THR A 138 -56.09 17.88 6.63
C THR A 138 -54.87 17.00 6.38
N SER A 139 -54.19 16.72 7.49
CA SER A 139 -53.11 15.77 7.73
C SER A 139 -53.22 14.47 6.92
N GLY A 140 -52.22 14.22 6.08
CA GLY A 140 -52.07 13.02 5.28
C GLY A 140 -51.67 11.79 6.10
N GLN A 141 -52.62 10.90 6.30
CA GLN A 141 -52.39 9.53 6.75
C GLN A 141 -52.10 8.69 5.49
N HIS A 142 -50.82 8.49 5.19
CA HIS A 142 -50.36 7.66 4.08
C HIS A 142 -50.78 6.20 4.29
N HIS A 143 -51.85 5.77 3.63
CA HIS A 143 -52.02 4.37 3.25
C HIS A 143 -51.09 4.07 2.07
N LYS A 144 -49.99 3.37 2.37
CA LYS A 144 -49.15 2.67 1.38
C LYS A 144 -50.01 1.61 0.68
N GLN A 145 -50.48 1.91 -0.53
CA GLN A 145 -50.86 0.88 -1.48
C GLN A 145 -49.58 0.15 -1.92
N GLN A 146 -49.34 -1.00 -1.29
CA GLN A 146 -48.44 -2.01 -1.80
C GLN A 146 -49.04 -2.58 -3.10
N ASN A 147 -48.35 -2.38 -4.22
CA ASN A 147 -48.54 -3.26 -5.37
C ASN A 147 -48.03 -4.66 -4.98
N PRO A 148 -48.77 -5.73 -5.33
CA PRO A 148 -48.40 -7.08 -4.95
C PRO A 148 -47.13 -7.53 -5.69
N THR A 149 -46.13 -7.95 -4.92
CA THR A 149 -45.03 -8.80 -5.36
C THR A 149 -45.58 -9.96 -6.21
N PRO A 150 -45.01 -10.27 -7.39
CA PRO A 150 -45.33 -11.51 -8.07
C PRO A 150 -44.86 -12.65 -7.18
N GLN A 151 -45.81 -13.37 -6.56
CA GLN A 151 -45.55 -14.61 -5.87
C GLN A 151 -45.01 -15.60 -6.91
N HIS A 152 -43.69 -15.78 -6.92
CA HIS A 152 -43.08 -16.88 -7.65
C HIS A 152 -43.66 -18.20 -7.11
N PRO A 153 -44.09 -19.14 -7.97
CA PRO A 153 -44.50 -20.47 -7.53
C PRO A 153 -43.36 -21.09 -6.73
N GLN A 154 -43.67 -21.79 -5.63
CA GLN A 154 -42.68 -22.55 -4.85
C GLN A 154 -41.90 -23.46 -5.81
N ARG A 155 -40.68 -23.05 -6.17
CA ARG A 155 -39.78 -23.81 -7.03
C ARG A 155 -39.16 -24.91 -6.17
N ASP A 156 -39.20 -26.16 -6.65
CA ASP A 156 -38.57 -27.29 -5.98
C ASP A 156 -37.06 -27.02 -5.79
N VAL A 157 -36.66 -26.96 -4.52
CA VAL A 157 -35.36 -26.51 -4.02
C VAL A 157 -34.18 -27.38 -4.52
N ASN A 158 -34.46 -28.57 -5.03
CA ASN A 158 -33.47 -29.54 -5.51
C ASN A 158 -33.55 -29.84 -7.02
N ASN A 159 -34.37 -29.11 -7.79
CA ASN A 159 -34.50 -29.35 -9.22
C ASN A 159 -33.41 -28.58 -10.01
N PRO A 160 -32.58 -29.23 -10.84
CA PRO A 160 -31.58 -28.55 -11.68
C PRO A 160 -32.17 -27.46 -12.59
N ALA A 161 -33.44 -27.57 -12.96
CA ALA A 161 -34.14 -26.53 -13.72
C ALA A 161 -34.32 -25.21 -12.92
N GLY A 162 -34.51 -25.30 -11.60
CA GLY A 162 -34.63 -24.12 -10.73
C GLY A 162 -33.31 -23.36 -10.60
N LEU A 163 -32.20 -24.09 -10.44
CA LEU A 163 -30.86 -23.51 -10.39
C LEU A 163 -30.46 -22.86 -11.72
N LEU A 164 -30.84 -23.46 -12.85
CA LEU A 164 -30.62 -22.86 -14.17
C LEU A 164 -31.39 -21.55 -14.34
N ALA A 165 -32.64 -21.47 -13.88
CA ALA A 165 -33.39 -20.22 -13.92
C ALA A 165 -32.72 -19.11 -13.08
N ILE A 166 -32.22 -19.43 -11.89
CA ILE A 166 -31.44 -18.48 -11.06
C ILE A 166 -30.16 -18.05 -11.80
N ALA A 167 -29.48 -18.98 -12.46
CA ALA A 167 -28.28 -18.72 -13.24
C ALA A 167 -28.54 -17.75 -14.41
N GLU A 168 -29.62 -17.96 -15.17
CA GLU A 168 -30.01 -17.12 -16.32
C GLU A 168 -30.47 -15.71 -15.88
N GLU A 169 -31.22 -15.62 -14.78
CA GLU A 169 -31.58 -14.34 -14.15
C GLU A 169 -30.32 -13.58 -13.70
N THR A 170 -29.41 -14.27 -13.02
CA THR A 170 -28.14 -13.71 -12.55
C THR A 170 -27.28 -13.24 -13.72
N LEU A 171 -27.23 -13.99 -14.82
CA LEU A 171 -26.52 -13.60 -16.05
C LEU A 171 -27.06 -12.29 -16.61
N THR A 172 -28.39 -12.17 -16.72
CA THR A 172 -29.05 -10.99 -17.28
C THR A 172 -28.79 -9.75 -16.43
N GLU A 173 -28.96 -9.85 -15.12
CA GLU A 173 -28.68 -8.76 -14.19
C GLU A 173 -27.19 -8.38 -14.17
N PHE A 174 -26.29 -9.36 -14.13
CA PHE A 174 -24.86 -9.14 -14.18
C PHE A 174 -24.45 -8.39 -15.45
N LEU A 175 -24.92 -8.83 -16.62
CA LEU A 175 -24.60 -8.18 -17.89
C LEU A 175 -25.05 -6.72 -17.88
N SER A 176 -26.25 -6.42 -17.38
CA SER A 176 -26.72 -5.03 -17.25
C SER A 176 -25.82 -4.17 -16.34
N LYS A 177 -25.25 -4.73 -15.26
CA LYS A 177 -24.29 -4.02 -14.39
C LYS A 177 -22.93 -3.86 -15.06
N ALA A 178 -22.44 -4.91 -15.73
CA ALA A 178 -21.14 -4.94 -16.40
C ALA A 178 -21.10 -4.01 -17.61
N THR A 179 -22.20 -3.94 -18.36
CA THR A 179 -22.44 -2.94 -19.40
C THR A 179 -22.98 -1.64 -18.83
N GLY A 180 -22.91 -1.39 -17.52
CA GLY A 180 -23.18 -0.13 -16.81
C GLY A 180 -24.60 0.42 -16.82
N THR A 181 -25.61 -0.31 -17.32
CA THR A 181 -26.97 0.22 -17.54
C THR A 181 -27.83 0.17 -16.28
N ALA A 182 -27.45 -0.62 -15.29
CA ALA A 182 -28.27 -0.88 -14.10
C ALA A 182 -27.84 -0.14 -12.82
N VAL A 183 -26.62 0.42 -12.77
CA VAL A 183 -26.08 1.08 -11.57
C VAL A 183 -25.46 2.41 -11.96
N ASP A 184 -25.69 3.43 -11.13
CA ASP A 184 -25.05 4.73 -11.27
C ASP A 184 -23.59 4.66 -10.82
N TRP A 185 -22.68 4.64 -11.80
CA TRP A 185 -21.26 4.43 -11.59
C TRP A 185 -20.52 5.76 -11.51
N VAL A 186 -19.87 6.02 -10.38
CA VAL A 186 -19.00 7.18 -10.20
C VAL A 186 -17.54 6.75 -10.31
N GLN A 187 -16.81 7.35 -11.25
CA GLN A 187 -15.40 7.03 -11.45
C GLN A 187 -14.55 7.43 -10.23
N MET A 188 -13.65 6.54 -9.81
CA MET A 188 -12.73 6.84 -8.72
C MET A 188 -11.72 7.95 -9.10
N LEU A 189 -11.58 8.96 -8.24
CA LEU A 189 -10.63 10.06 -8.38
C LEU A 189 -9.17 9.56 -8.35
N GLY A 190 -8.29 10.18 -9.13
CA GLY A 190 -6.85 9.87 -9.19
C GLY A 190 -6.44 8.83 -10.24
N MET A 191 -7.40 8.18 -10.91
CA MET A 191 -7.13 7.24 -12.01
C MET A 191 -6.86 8.02 -13.32
N LYS A 192 -5.60 8.12 -13.75
CA LYS A 192 -5.26 8.69 -15.07
C LYS A 192 -5.40 7.61 -16.16
N PRO A 193 -6.26 7.79 -17.18
CA PRO A 193 -6.33 6.87 -18.30
C PRO A 193 -5.03 6.91 -19.10
N GLY A 194 -4.48 5.74 -19.41
CA GLY A 194 -3.20 5.60 -20.11
C GLY A 194 -2.89 4.14 -20.46
N PRO A 195 -1.97 3.88 -21.40
CA PRO A 195 -1.59 2.51 -21.78
C PRO A 195 -1.02 1.68 -20.62
N ASP A 196 -0.52 2.36 -19.58
CA ASP A 196 -0.02 1.76 -18.34
C ASP A 196 -1.05 1.81 -17.19
N SER A 197 -2.23 2.41 -17.41
CA SER A 197 -3.28 2.50 -16.38
C SER A 197 -3.94 1.15 -16.12
N ILE A 198 -4.29 0.88 -14.86
CA ILE A 198 -4.94 -0.37 -14.40
C ILE A 198 -6.29 -0.66 -15.05
N GLY A 199 -6.93 0.38 -15.58
CA GLY A 199 -8.27 0.32 -16.12
C GLY A 199 -9.10 1.49 -15.64
N ILE A 200 -10.36 1.51 -16.05
CA ILE A 200 -11.37 2.45 -15.55
C ILE A 200 -12.04 1.77 -14.37
N VAL A 201 -12.01 2.41 -13.20
CA VAL A 201 -12.66 1.90 -11.97
C VAL A 201 -13.73 2.87 -11.53
N ALA A 202 -14.91 2.35 -11.24
CA ALA A 202 -16.04 3.11 -10.74
C ALA A 202 -16.68 2.42 -9.53
N VAL A 203 -17.28 3.21 -8.66
CA VAL A 203 -17.97 2.78 -7.44
C VAL A 203 -19.39 3.31 -7.44
N SER A 204 -20.28 2.61 -6.75
CA SER A 204 -21.64 3.08 -6.50
C SER A 204 -21.73 3.84 -5.19
N HIS A 205 -22.54 4.90 -5.15
CA HIS A 205 -22.85 5.68 -3.95
C HIS A 205 -24.25 5.45 -3.38
N ASN A 206 -25.18 4.85 -4.15
CA ASN A 206 -26.61 4.74 -3.78
C ASN A 206 -27.23 3.35 -4.10
N CYS A 207 -26.44 2.27 -4.06
CA CYS A 207 -26.98 0.92 -4.21
C CYS A 207 -27.28 0.26 -2.86
N SER A 208 -28.09 -0.79 -2.87
CA SER A 208 -28.22 -1.71 -1.73
C SER A 208 -26.90 -2.46 -1.52
N GLY A 209 -26.23 -2.25 -0.38
CA GLY A 209 -24.89 -2.79 -0.16
C GLY A 209 -23.80 -1.97 -0.84
N VAL A 210 -22.66 -2.60 -1.11
CA VAL A 210 -21.48 -1.98 -1.73
C VAL A 210 -21.26 -2.53 -3.12
N ALA A 211 -20.89 -1.66 -4.07
CA ALA A 211 -20.64 -2.08 -5.44
C ALA A 211 -19.47 -1.34 -6.09
N ALA A 212 -18.66 -2.10 -6.82
CA ALA A 212 -17.53 -1.63 -7.58
C ALA A 212 -17.52 -2.29 -8.97
N ARG A 213 -17.09 -1.53 -9.98
CA ARG A 213 -16.91 -1.99 -11.36
C ARG A 213 -15.54 -1.57 -11.84
N ALA A 214 -14.86 -2.47 -12.56
CA ALA A 214 -13.64 -2.13 -13.26
C ALA A 214 -13.60 -2.70 -14.66
N CYS A 215 -12.97 -1.96 -15.59
CA CYS A 215 -12.74 -2.38 -16.95
C CYS A 215 -11.26 -2.23 -17.30
N GLY A 216 -10.62 -3.28 -17.81
CA GLY A 216 -9.19 -3.29 -18.13
C GLY A 216 -8.82 -4.22 -19.28
N LEU A 217 -7.65 -3.98 -19.88
CA LEU A 217 -7.08 -4.81 -20.94
C LEU A 217 -5.96 -5.70 -20.38
N VAL A 218 -5.93 -6.96 -20.80
CA VAL A 218 -4.90 -7.94 -20.42
C VAL A 218 -4.44 -8.72 -21.63
N SER A 219 -3.13 -8.98 -21.77
CA SER A 219 -2.56 -9.82 -22.82
C SER A 219 -2.64 -11.33 -22.52
N LEU A 220 -3.83 -11.82 -22.13
CA LEU A 220 -4.13 -13.24 -21.88
C LEU A 220 -5.42 -13.63 -22.60
N GLU A 221 -5.55 -14.90 -23.01
CA GLU A 221 -6.77 -15.42 -23.63
C GLU A 221 -7.93 -15.55 -22.63
N PRO A 222 -9.21 -15.48 -23.08
CA PRO A 222 -10.36 -15.46 -22.19
C PRO A 222 -10.44 -16.64 -21.21
N THR A 223 -10.11 -17.85 -21.67
CA THR A 223 -10.08 -19.08 -20.86
C THR A 223 -9.04 -18.98 -19.74
N LYS A 224 -7.84 -18.48 -20.04
CA LYS A 224 -6.78 -18.32 -19.04
C LYS A 224 -7.13 -17.26 -18.00
N VAL A 225 -7.75 -16.17 -18.43
CA VAL A 225 -8.26 -15.13 -17.52
C VAL A 225 -9.33 -15.72 -16.58
N ALA A 226 -10.25 -16.53 -17.12
CA ALA A 226 -11.27 -17.20 -16.33
C ALA A 226 -10.69 -18.16 -15.28
N GLU A 227 -9.69 -18.97 -15.63
CA GLU A 227 -9.00 -19.85 -14.68
C GLU A 227 -8.41 -19.06 -13.50
N ILE A 228 -7.68 -17.98 -13.80
CA ILE A 228 -7.05 -17.12 -12.78
C ILE A 228 -8.11 -16.48 -11.88
N LEU A 229 -9.18 -15.93 -12.45
CA LEU A 229 -10.25 -15.26 -11.70
C LEU A 229 -11.08 -16.21 -10.85
N LYS A 230 -11.26 -17.46 -11.29
CA LYS A 230 -11.97 -18.49 -10.51
C LYS A 230 -11.17 -18.95 -9.28
N ASP A 231 -9.84 -18.91 -9.33
CA ASP A 231 -8.95 -19.23 -8.22
C ASP A 231 -8.80 -18.04 -7.25
N ARG A 232 -9.90 -17.64 -6.60
CA ARG A 232 -9.92 -16.52 -5.63
C ARG A 232 -8.84 -16.62 -4.55
N PRO A 233 -8.55 -17.78 -3.93
CA PRO A 233 -7.51 -17.88 -2.90
C PRO A 233 -6.10 -17.45 -3.36
N SER A 234 -5.81 -17.52 -4.66
CA SER A 234 -4.51 -17.09 -5.20
C SER A 234 -4.34 -15.56 -5.23
N TRP A 235 -5.41 -14.77 -5.29
CA TRP A 235 -5.30 -13.33 -5.52
C TRP A 235 -6.10 -12.47 -4.54
N PHE A 236 -7.24 -12.97 -4.07
CA PHE A 236 -8.08 -12.27 -3.10
C PHE A 236 -7.54 -12.51 -1.69
N ARG A 237 -6.77 -11.55 -1.16
CA ARG A 237 -6.08 -11.68 0.14
C ARG A 237 -7.01 -11.96 1.32
N ASP A 238 -8.25 -11.50 1.24
CA ASP A 238 -9.26 -11.71 2.28
C ASP A 238 -9.99 -13.05 2.11
N CYS A 239 -9.79 -13.80 1.02
CA CYS A 239 -10.34 -15.15 0.83
C CYS A 239 -9.57 -16.18 1.67
N ARG A 240 -10.27 -16.86 2.59
CA ARG A 240 -9.72 -17.96 3.39
C ARG A 240 -9.75 -19.28 2.63
N CYS A 241 -10.94 -19.64 2.13
CA CYS A 241 -11.17 -20.83 1.32
C CYS A 241 -12.32 -20.60 0.35
N LEU A 242 -12.34 -21.43 -0.69
CA LEU A 242 -13.38 -21.49 -1.70
C LEU A 242 -13.57 -22.95 -2.06
N ASP A 243 -14.67 -23.55 -1.60
CA ASP A 243 -15.01 -24.95 -1.80
C ASP A 243 -16.13 -25.07 -2.81
N ILE A 244 -15.89 -25.80 -3.89
CA ILE A 244 -16.91 -26.13 -4.89
C ILE A 244 -17.60 -27.42 -4.43
N LEU A 245 -18.84 -27.30 -3.96
CA LEU A 245 -19.58 -28.43 -3.41
C LEU A 245 -20.25 -29.28 -4.51
N THR A 246 -20.77 -28.62 -5.54
CA THR A 246 -21.49 -29.28 -6.63
C THR A 246 -21.17 -28.60 -7.95
N VAL A 247 -20.97 -29.39 -9.01
CA VAL A 247 -20.84 -28.90 -10.39
C VAL A 247 -21.94 -29.54 -11.24
N ILE A 248 -22.70 -28.70 -11.95
CA ILE A 248 -23.84 -29.10 -12.77
C ILE A 248 -23.63 -28.55 -14.19
N PRO A 249 -23.36 -29.40 -15.19
CA PRO A 249 -23.29 -28.96 -16.58
C PRO A 249 -24.69 -28.58 -17.09
N THR A 250 -24.77 -27.53 -17.89
CA THR A 250 -26.04 -27.05 -18.47
C THR A 250 -26.14 -27.45 -19.96
N GLY A 251 -27.37 -27.62 -20.46
CA GLY A 251 -27.60 -28.09 -21.83
C GLY A 251 -27.11 -27.14 -22.94
N ASN A 252 -26.86 -25.87 -22.60
CA ASN A 252 -26.30 -24.85 -23.49
C ASN A 252 -24.75 -24.76 -23.44
N GLY A 253 -24.07 -25.75 -22.85
CA GLY A 253 -22.60 -25.78 -22.78
C GLY A 253 -22.00 -24.95 -21.65
N GLY A 254 -22.83 -24.39 -20.75
CA GLY A 254 -22.39 -23.73 -19.54
C GLY A 254 -22.21 -24.68 -18.35
N THR A 255 -21.75 -24.14 -17.23
CA THR A 255 -21.54 -24.88 -15.98
C THR A 255 -22.03 -24.06 -14.79
N ILE A 256 -22.84 -24.68 -13.94
CA ILE A 256 -23.27 -24.14 -12.66
C ILE A 256 -22.43 -24.78 -11.56
N GLU A 257 -21.88 -23.97 -10.67
CA GLU A 257 -21.07 -24.38 -9.54
C GLU A 257 -21.70 -23.83 -8.26
N LEU A 258 -21.96 -24.71 -7.28
CA LEU A 258 -22.39 -24.30 -5.95
C LEU A 258 -21.16 -24.14 -5.06
N ILE A 259 -20.96 -22.94 -4.54
CA ILE A 259 -19.71 -22.54 -3.90
C ILE A 259 -19.98 -22.09 -2.47
N TYR A 260 -19.17 -22.63 -1.56
CA TYR A 260 -19.05 -22.11 -0.22
C TYR A 260 -17.71 -21.39 -0.09
N MET A 261 -17.75 -20.10 0.22
CA MET A 261 -16.56 -19.26 0.33
C MET A 261 -16.50 -18.62 1.72
N GLN A 262 -15.32 -18.60 2.32
CA GLN A 262 -15.07 -17.92 3.58
C GLN A 262 -14.07 -16.78 3.37
N THR A 263 -14.27 -15.69 4.12
CA THR A 263 -13.42 -14.51 4.08
C THR A 263 -12.98 -14.11 5.48
N TYR A 264 -11.72 -13.70 5.61
CA TYR A 264 -11.14 -13.24 6.85
C TYR A 264 -11.77 -11.94 7.33
N ALA A 265 -11.90 -11.78 8.66
CA ALA A 265 -12.11 -10.47 9.23
C ALA A 265 -10.84 -9.62 9.07
N PRO A 266 -10.97 -8.33 8.70
CA PRO A 266 -9.83 -7.44 8.53
C PRO A 266 -9.15 -7.07 9.85
N THR A 267 -9.86 -7.19 10.98
CA THR A 267 -9.45 -6.78 12.33
C THR A 267 -9.95 -7.79 13.37
N THR A 268 -9.42 -7.76 14.59
CA THR A 268 -9.90 -8.62 15.70
C THR A 268 -11.22 -8.15 16.32
N LEU A 269 -11.80 -7.05 15.83
CA LEU A 269 -12.98 -6.39 16.40
C LEU A 269 -14.27 -6.70 15.62
N ALA A 270 -14.18 -7.58 14.62
CA ALA A 270 -15.31 -7.99 13.79
C ALA A 270 -15.19 -9.49 13.47
N SER A 271 -16.33 -10.14 13.26
CA SER A 271 -16.39 -11.56 12.87
C SER A 271 -16.07 -11.74 11.38
N ALA A 272 -15.59 -12.92 11.00
CA ALA A 272 -15.36 -13.28 9.60
C ALA A 272 -16.69 -13.47 8.83
N ARG A 273 -16.65 -13.44 7.49
CA ARG A 273 -17.86 -13.62 6.65
C ARG A 273 -17.79 -14.91 5.85
N ASP A 274 -18.94 -15.55 5.66
CA ASP A 274 -19.11 -16.63 4.71
C ASP A 274 -20.14 -16.28 3.63
N PHE A 275 -20.03 -16.96 2.50
CA PHE A 275 -20.88 -16.80 1.33
C PHE A 275 -21.30 -18.18 0.84
N TRP A 276 -22.59 -18.30 0.50
CA TRP A 276 -23.17 -19.46 -0.15
C TRP A 276 -23.72 -19.03 -1.50
N THR A 277 -23.03 -19.35 -2.58
CA THR A 277 -23.30 -18.78 -3.90
C THR A 277 -23.47 -19.83 -4.99
N LEU A 278 -24.18 -19.42 -6.03
CA LEU A 278 -24.25 -20.08 -7.32
C LEU A 278 -23.39 -19.28 -8.29
N ARG A 279 -22.38 -19.92 -8.88
CA ARG A 279 -21.55 -19.38 -9.96
C ARG A 279 -21.92 -20.06 -11.27
N TYR A 280 -22.32 -19.28 -12.25
CA TYR A 280 -22.61 -19.74 -13.61
C TYR A 280 -21.54 -19.27 -14.58
N THR A 281 -20.97 -20.20 -15.33
CA THR A 281 -20.00 -19.92 -16.40
C THR A 281 -20.59 -20.33 -17.73
N THR A 282 -20.60 -19.41 -18.70
CA THR A 282 -21.12 -19.68 -20.04
C THR A 282 -20.39 -18.88 -21.11
N GLY A 283 -20.34 -19.41 -22.33
CA GLY A 283 -19.84 -18.71 -23.50
C GLY A 283 -20.96 -18.00 -24.25
N LEU A 284 -20.65 -16.84 -24.83
CA LEU A 284 -21.55 -16.09 -25.71
C LEU A 284 -21.20 -16.36 -27.18
N GLU A 285 -22.13 -16.05 -28.09
CA GLU A 285 -21.96 -16.29 -29.54
C GLU A 285 -20.82 -15.48 -30.16
N ASP A 286 -20.46 -14.34 -29.56
CA ASP A 286 -19.34 -13.47 -29.98
C ASP A 286 -17.96 -13.97 -29.53
N GLY A 287 -17.90 -15.13 -28.87
CA GLY A 287 -16.67 -15.70 -28.29
C GLY A 287 -16.30 -15.13 -26.93
N SER A 288 -17.12 -14.24 -26.36
CA SER A 288 -16.94 -13.76 -25.00
C SER A 288 -17.29 -14.84 -23.98
N LEU A 289 -16.62 -14.81 -22.84
CA LEU A 289 -16.89 -15.70 -21.72
C LEU A 289 -17.45 -14.91 -20.54
N VAL A 290 -18.55 -15.40 -19.96
CA VAL A 290 -19.20 -14.78 -18.80
C VAL A 290 -19.14 -15.73 -17.62
N ILE A 291 -18.72 -15.19 -16.48
CA ILE A 291 -18.79 -15.85 -15.18
C ILE A 291 -19.60 -14.94 -14.28
N CYS A 292 -20.81 -15.33 -13.91
CA CYS A 292 -21.65 -14.54 -13.00
C CYS A 292 -21.97 -15.34 -11.73
N GLU A 293 -22.06 -14.66 -10.60
CA GLU A 293 -22.26 -15.27 -9.29
C GLU A 293 -23.27 -14.48 -8.46
N ARG A 294 -24.06 -15.22 -7.67
CA ARG A 294 -25.08 -14.67 -6.77
C ARG A 294 -25.26 -15.58 -5.55
N SER A 295 -25.56 -15.00 -4.39
CA SER A 295 -25.91 -15.75 -3.18
C SER A 295 -27.23 -16.48 -3.31
N LEU A 296 -27.26 -17.71 -2.80
CA LEU A 296 -28.46 -18.53 -2.69
C LEU A 296 -29.11 -18.27 -1.33
N THR A 297 -30.26 -17.60 -1.37
CA THR A 297 -31.09 -17.32 -0.19
C THR A 297 -32.48 -17.93 -0.35
N SER A 298 -33.23 -18.02 0.75
CA SER A 298 -34.63 -18.46 0.69
C SER A 298 -35.47 -17.58 -0.24
N ALA A 299 -35.15 -16.29 -0.36
CA ALA A 299 -35.83 -15.37 -1.29
C ALA A 299 -35.55 -15.70 -2.76
N THR A 300 -34.35 -16.18 -3.08
CA THR A 300 -34.00 -16.64 -4.44
C THR A 300 -34.53 -18.03 -4.79
N GLY A 301 -35.11 -18.75 -3.81
CA GLY A 301 -35.52 -20.15 -3.98
C GLY A 301 -34.34 -21.13 -4.05
N GLY A 302 -33.16 -20.71 -3.58
CA GLY A 302 -31.95 -21.53 -3.56
C GLY A 302 -31.94 -22.58 -2.44
N PRO A 303 -31.13 -23.66 -2.55
CA PRO A 303 -30.95 -24.64 -1.50
C PRO A 303 -30.37 -24.04 -0.23
N THR A 304 -30.77 -24.58 0.91
CA THR A 304 -30.21 -24.20 2.22
C THR A 304 -28.71 -24.47 2.24
N GLY A 305 -27.93 -23.42 2.49
CA GLY A 305 -26.48 -23.54 2.55
C GLY A 305 -25.97 -24.21 3.83
N PRO A 306 -24.65 -24.45 3.92
CA PRO A 306 -24.00 -24.92 5.14
C PRO A 306 -24.27 -23.98 6.33
N PRO A 307 -24.28 -24.49 7.57
CA PRO A 307 -24.45 -23.67 8.76
C PRO A 307 -23.26 -22.71 8.93
N ALA A 308 -23.55 -21.42 9.16
CA ALA A 308 -22.55 -20.38 9.39
C ALA A 308 -22.05 -20.39 10.86
N GLN A 309 -21.41 -21.47 11.30
CA GLN A 309 -20.84 -21.52 12.66
C GLN A 309 -19.64 -20.59 12.74
N ASN A 310 -19.72 -19.53 13.56
CA ASN A 310 -18.68 -18.50 13.77
C ASN A 310 -18.48 -17.47 12.63
N PHE A 311 -19.37 -17.46 11.63
CA PHE A 311 -19.32 -16.50 10.52
C PHE A 311 -20.62 -15.69 10.43
N VAL A 312 -20.51 -14.47 9.92
CA VAL A 312 -21.66 -13.67 9.49
C VAL A 312 -21.93 -13.99 8.03
N ARG A 313 -23.17 -14.40 7.69
CA ARG A 313 -23.56 -14.72 6.32
C ARG A 313 -23.69 -13.43 5.51
N ALA A 314 -22.77 -13.21 4.58
CA ALA A 314 -22.82 -12.11 3.64
C ALA A 314 -23.54 -12.54 2.34
N GLU A 315 -24.07 -11.56 1.62
CA GLU A 315 -24.78 -11.79 0.37
C GLU A 315 -24.00 -11.22 -0.83
N MET A 316 -23.77 -12.05 -1.83
CA MET A 316 -23.29 -11.63 -3.13
C MET A 316 -24.51 -11.34 -4.01
N LEU A 317 -24.72 -10.07 -4.33
CA LEU A 317 -25.66 -9.66 -5.37
C LEU A 317 -25.04 -9.97 -6.74
N PRO A 318 -25.82 -9.99 -7.85
CA PRO A 318 -25.29 -10.39 -9.16
C PRO A 318 -23.98 -9.66 -9.49
N SER A 319 -22.90 -10.44 -9.49
CA SER A 319 -21.49 -10.03 -9.59
C SER A 319 -20.80 -10.97 -10.58
N GLY A 320 -19.58 -10.64 -11.01
CA GLY A 320 -18.84 -11.52 -11.90
C GLY A 320 -17.90 -10.84 -12.87
N TYR A 321 -17.60 -11.55 -13.95
CA TYR A 321 -16.61 -11.21 -14.96
C TYR A 321 -17.19 -11.41 -16.37
N LEU A 322 -17.06 -10.38 -17.21
CA LEU A 322 -17.29 -10.46 -18.65
C LEU A 322 -15.94 -10.31 -19.35
N ILE A 323 -15.52 -11.38 -20.03
CA ILE A 323 -14.20 -11.49 -20.64
C ILE A 323 -14.38 -11.57 -22.15
N ARG A 324 -14.04 -10.48 -22.85
CA ARG A 324 -14.21 -10.37 -24.30
C ARG A 324 -12.87 -10.54 -25.01
N PRO A 325 -12.77 -11.36 -26.07
CA PRO A 325 -11.56 -11.42 -26.88
C PRO A 325 -11.27 -10.07 -27.55
N CYS A 326 -9.99 -9.71 -27.67
CA CYS A 326 -9.55 -8.47 -28.34
C CYS A 326 -8.82 -8.77 -29.65
N GLU A 327 -9.09 -7.98 -30.69
CA GLU A 327 -8.34 -8.00 -31.94
C GLU A 327 -6.86 -7.64 -31.67
N GLY A 328 -5.93 -8.55 -31.99
CA GLY A 328 -4.50 -8.37 -31.73
C GLY A 328 -3.92 -9.20 -30.58
N GLY A 329 -4.74 -10.04 -29.93
CA GLY A 329 -4.34 -10.97 -28.87
C GLY A 329 -4.57 -10.38 -27.47
N GLY A 330 -5.22 -11.15 -26.59
CA GLY A 330 -5.59 -10.74 -25.24
C GLY A 330 -7.11 -10.64 -25.02
N SER A 331 -7.49 -10.08 -23.87
CA SER A 331 -8.87 -9.96 -23.42
C SER A 331 -9.17 -8.59 -22.81
N ILE A 332 -10.36 -8.08 -23.10
CA ILE A 332 -10.99 -6.97 -22.37
C ILE A 332 -11.80 -7.59 -21.24
N ILE A 333 -11.56 -7.15 -20.02
CA ILE A 333 -12.19 -7.69 -18.81
C ILE A 333 -13.06 -6.60 -18.19
N HIS A 334 -14.34 -6.91 -17.97
CA HIS A 334 -15.21 -6.15 -17.08
C HIS A 334 -15.44 -6.96 -15.81
N ILE A 335 -15.17 -6.36 -14.67
CA ILE A 335 -15.39 -6.93 -13.34
C ILE A 335 -16.48 -6.13 -12.65
N VAL A 336 -17.45 -6.82 -12.04
CA VAL A 336 -18.46 -6.21 -11.17
C VAL A 336 -18.48 -6.99 -9.86
N ASP A 337 -18.22 -6.30 -8.76
CA ASP A 337 -18.38 -6.82 -7.42
C ASP A 337 -19.50 -6.05 -6.74
N HIS A 338 -20.53 -6.75 -6.26
CA HIS A 338 -21.70 -6.17 -5.60
C HIS A 338 -22.08 -7.05 -4.41
N LEU A 339 -21.79 -6.57 -3.20
CA LEU A 339 -21.90 -7.34 -1.97
C LEU A 339 -22.75 -6.61 -0.92
N ASP A 340 -23.51 -7.36 -0.15
CA ASP A 340 -23.99 -6.96 1.16
C ASP A 340 -23.19 -7.70 2.23
N LEU A 341 -22.41 -6.96 3.01
CA LEU A 341 -21.47 -7.48 4.01
C LEU A 341 -22.05 -7.50 5.43
N ASP A 342 -23.37 -7.24 5.55
CA ASP A 342 -24.10 -7.10 6.81
C ASP A 342 -23.38 -6.15 7.78
N ALA A 343 -23.16 -4.91 7.33
CA ALA A 343 -22.39 -3.93 8.09
C ALA A 343 -22.98 -3.62 9.48
N TRP A 344 -24.28 -3.85 9.66
CA TRP A 344 -24.96 -3.69 10.95
C TRP A 344 -24.53 -4.70 12.00
N SER A 345 -23.90 -5.81 11.58
CA SER A 345 -23.34 -6.83 12.47
C SER A 345 -22.09 -6.36 13.22
N VAL A 346 -21.49 -5.21 12.85
CA VAL A 346 -20.26 -4.69 13.47
C VAL A 346 -20.49 -3.37 14.20
N PRO A 347 -19.61 -3.00 15.16
CA PRO A 347 -19.64 -1.70 15.81
C PRO A 347 -19.65 -0.55 14.81
N GLU A 348 -20.38 0.53 15.11
CA GLU A 348 -20.58 1.66 14.19
C GLU A 348 -19.27 2.23 13.64
N VAL A 349 -18.24 2.30 14.48
CA VAL A 349 -16.91 2.81 14.11
C VAL A 349 -16.22 1.97 13.03
N LEU A 350 -16.59 0.68 12.87
CA LEU A 350 -16.02 -0.24 11.88
C LEU A 350 -16.89 -0.40 10.64
N ARG A 351 -18.12 0.11 10.63
CA ARG A 351 -19.03 0.04 9.47
C ARG A 351 -18.42 0.53 8.17
N PRO A 352 -17.59 1.60 8.13
CA PRO A 352 -16.94 2.01 6.89
C PRO A 352 -16.16 0.89 6.19
N LEU A 353 -15.62 -0.09 6.92
CA LEU A 353 -14.92 -1.24 6.33
C LEU A 353 -15.82 -2.16 5.49
N TYR A 354 -17.14 -2.10 5.71
CA TYR A 354 -18.15 -2.97 5.09
C TYR A 354 -19.16 -2.20 4.24
N GLU A 355 -19.28 -0.89 4.45
CA GLU A 355 -20.18 0.03 3.71
C GLU A 355 -19.45 0.87 2.64
N SER A 356 -18.12 0.85 2.60
CA SER A 356 -17.35 1.61 1.60
C SER A 356 -17.14 0.81 0.31
N SER A 357 -17.82 1.22 -0.77
CA SER A 357 -17.57 0.72 -2.13
C SER A 357 -16.12 0.95 -2.59
N LYS A 358 -15.43 1.97 -2.05
CA LYS A 358 -14.02 2.24 -2.36
C LYS A 358 -13.11 1.17 -1.74
N ILE A 359 -13.37 0.77 -0.49
CA ILE A 359 -12.63 -0.31 0.16
C ILE A 359 -12.87 -1.63 -0.57
N LEU A 360 -14.12 -1.92 -0.97
CA LEU A 360 -14.44 -3.08 -1.81
C LEU A 360 -13.62 -3.07 -3.11
N ALA A 361 -13.65 -1.94 -3.83
CA ALA A 361 -12.94 -1.78 -5.10
C ALA A 361 -11.44 -2.06 -4.94
N GLN A 362 -10.80 -1.49 -3.91
CA GLN A 362 -9.35 -1.68 -3.70
C GLN A 362 -8.99 -3.11 -3.30
N LYS A 363 -9.78 -3.76 -2.45
CA LYS A 363 -9.47 -5.10 -1.91
C LYS A 363 -9.81 -6.25 -2.85
N MET A 364 -10.83 -6.09 -3.69
CA MET A 364 -11.35 -7.16 -4.54
C MET A 364 -11.21 -6.82 -6.03
N THR A 365 -11.88 -5.76 -6.49
CA THR A 365 -12.01 -5.45 -7.92
C THR A 365 -10.67 -5.07 -8.57
N ILE A 366 -9.95 -4.12 -7.98
CA ILE A 366 -8.65 -3.65 -8.45
C ILE A 366 -7.59 -4.73 -8.23
N ALA A 367 -7.65 -5.43 -7.08
CA ALA A 367 -6.74 -6.53 -6.77
C ALA A 367 -6.81 -7.65 -7.83
N ALA A 368 -8.02 -8.00 -8.30
CA ALA A 368 -8.21 -8.97 -9.38
C ALA A 368 -7.52 -8.51 -10.68
N LEU A 369 -7.79 -7.29 -11.14
CA LEU A 369 -7.17 -6.74 -12.36
C LEU A 369 -5.64 -6.67 -12.25
N ARG A 370 -5.12 -6.23 -11.10
CA ARG A 370 -3.68 -6.18 -10.80
C ARG A 370 -3.05 -7.55 -10.93
N HIS A 371 -3.66 -8.55 -10.31
CA HIS A 371 -3.11 -9.90 -10.29
C HIS A 371 -3.03 -10.51 -11.70
N ILE A 372 -4.10 -10.38 -12.49
CA ILE A 372 -4.12 -10.91 -13.86
C ILE A 372 -3.08 -10.18 -14.72
N ARG A 373 -2.96 -8.85 -14.60
CA ARG A 373 -1.95 -8.07 -15.33
C ARG A 373 -0.53 -8.48 -14.95
N GLN A 374 -0.28 -8.72 -13.67
CA GLN A 374 1.02 -9.20 -13.19
C GLN A 374 1.36 -10.56 -13.83
N ILE A 375 0.44 -11.53 -13.82
CA ILE A 375 0.65 -12.83 -14.48
C ILE A 375 0.89 -12.65 -15.98
N ALA A 376 0.13 -11.77 -16.65
CA ALA A 376 0.28 -11.51 -18.07
C ALA A 376 1.67 -10.97 -18.43
N GLN A 377 2.19 -10.02 -17.63
CA GLN A 377 3.51 -9.43 -17.83
C GLN A 377 4.64 -10.42 -17.58
N GLU A 378 4.53 -11.24 -16.54
CA GLU A 378 5.50 -12.31 -16.26
C GLU A 378 5.53 -13.36 -17.36
N THR A 379 4.36 -13.74 -17.88
CA THR A 379 4.25 -14.71 -18.98
C THR A 379 4.85 -14.14 -20.27
N SER A 380 4.76 -12.83 -20.48
CA SER A 380 5.34 -12.15 -21.65
C SER A 380 6.86 -11.95 -21.57
N GLY A 381 7.47 -12.13 -20.39
CA GLY A 381 8.90 -11.86 -20.15
C GLY A 381 9.27 -10.38 -20.12
N GLU A 382 8.30 -9.45 -20.03
CA GLU A 382 8.54 -8.00 -19.93
C GLU A 382 9.21 -7.60 -18.60
N ILE A 383 9.05 -8.40 -17.54
CA ILE A 383 9.61 -8.13 -16.20
C ILE A 383 10.69 -9.16 -15.86
N GLN A 384 11.91 -8.67 -15.60
CA GLN A 384 13.03 -9.47 -15.11
C GLN A 384 13.33 -9.06 -13.66
N TYR A 385 12.93 -9.89 -12.69
CA TYR A 385 13.23 -9.66 -11.28
C TYR A 385 14.73 -9.82 -11.02
N GLY A 386 15.34 -8.86 -10.33
CA GLY A 386 16.69 -9.01 -9.80
C GLY A 386 16.68 -10.02 -8.65
N GLY A 387 17.59 -10.99 -8.65
CA GLY A 387 17.73 -11.96 -7.53
C GLY A 387 17.59 -13.43 -7.89
N GLY A 388 17.40 -13.80 -9.16
CA GLY A 388 17.54 -15.18 -9.64
C GLY A 388 16.38 -16.15 -9.29
N ARG A 389 15.43 -15.78 -8.42
CA ARG A 389 14.22 -16.58 -8.16
C ARG A 389 13.08 -16.25 -9.11
N GLN A 390 12.24 -17.25 -9.40
CA GLN A 390 11.09 -17.08 -10.28
C GLN A 390 10.03 -16.16 -9.66
N PRO A 391 9.35 -15.29 -10.44
CA PRO A 391 8.31 -14.39 -9.93
C PRO A 391 7.19 -15.12 -9.18
N ALA A 392 6.83 -16.33 -9.66
CA ALA A 392 5.80 -17.17 -9.05
C ALA A 392 6.11 -17.50 -7.58
N VAL A 393 7.36 -17.87 -7.30
CA VAL A 393 7.83 -18.18 -5.94
C VAL A 393 7.70 -16.96 -5.03
N LEU A 394 8.07 -15.78 -5.52
CA LEU A 394 7.97 -14.53 -4.77
C LEU A 394 6.51 -14.18 -4.44
N ARG A 395 5.59 -14.40 -5.37
CA ARG A 395 4.14 -14.26 -5.10
C ARG A 395 3.65 -15.25 -4.06
N THR A 396 4.09 -16.50 -4.14
CA THR A 396 3.75 -17.54 -3.16
C THR A 396 4.20 -17.14 -1.76
N PHE A 397 5.41 -16.58 -1.62
CA PHE A 397 5.87 -16.03 -0.34
C PHE A 397 4.96 -14.91 0.19
N SER A 398 4.62 -13.91 -0.64
CA SER A 398 3.69 -12.84 -0.24
C SER A 398 2.31 -13.39 0.15
N GLN A 399 1.78 -14.37 -0.60
CA GLN A 399 0.53 -15.05 -0.27
C GLN A 399 0.60 -15.76 1.09
N ARG A 400 1.66 -16.53 1.33
CA ARG A 400 1.85 -17.28 2.58
C ARG A 400 1.99 -16.35 3.79
N LEU A 401 2.70 -15.22 3.64
CA LEU A 401 2.79 -14.19 4.68
C LEU A 401 1.42 -13.58 5.00
N CYS A 402 0.69 -13.11 3.98
CA CYS A 402 -0.65 -12.53 4.17
C CYS A 402 -1.63 -13.52 4.79
N ARG A 403 -1.65 -14.76 4.28
CA ARG A 403 -2.53 -15.83 4.77
C ARG A 403 -2.24 -16.17 6.22
N GLY A 404 -0.98 -16.44 6.57
CA GLY A 404 -0.61 -16.79 7.94
C GLY A 404 -0.85 -15.64 8.94
N PHE A 405 -0.71 -14.38 8.50
CA PHE A 405 -1.09 -13.22 9.33
C PHE A 405 -2.61 -13.10 9.52
N ASN A 406 -3.39 -13.33 8.47
CA ASN A 406 -4.85 -13.36 8.55
C ASN A 406 -5.38 -14.50 9.43
N ASP A 407 -4.77 -15.69 9.32
CA ASP A 407 -5.05 -16.84 10.19
C ASP A 407 -4.77 -16.50 11.66
N ALA A 408 -3.65 -15.83 11.94
CA ALA A 408 -3.31 -15.39 13.28
C ALA A 408 -4.32 -14.38 13.85
N ILE A 409 -4.77 -13.41 13.04
CA ILE A 409 -5.78 -12.41 13.42
C ILE A 409 -7.13 -13.07 13.74
N ASN A 410 -7.57 -14.04 12.94
CA ASN A 410 -8.90 -14.62 13.08
C ASN A 410 -8.92 -15.76 14.11
N GLY A 411 -7.96 -16.69 14.05
CA GLY A 411 -7.82 -17.79 15.00
C GLY A 411 -9.00 -18.76 14.97
N PHE A 412 -9.34 -19.30 13.79
CA PHE A 412 -10.48 -20.20 13.61
C PHE A 412 -10.28 -21.56 14.29
N SER A 413 -11.35 -22.07 14.91
CA SER A 413 -11.37 -23.37 15.59
C SER A 413 -11.07 -24.54 14.66
N ASP A 414 -11.50 -24.45 13.40
CA ASP A 414 -11.35 -25.53 12.42
C ASP A 414 -9.87 -25.81 12.10
N ASP A 415 -9.04 -24.78 12.20
CA ASP A 415 -7.59 -24.83 12.00
C ASP A 415 -6.82 -25.21 13.28
N GLY A 416 -7.54 -25.48 14.38
CA GLY A 416 -6.97 -25.91 15.66
C GLY A 416 -6.67 -24.76 16.64
N TRP A 417 -7.11 -23.54 16.35
CA TRP A 417 -6.97 -22.42 17.29
C TRP A 417 -8.01 -22.50 18.40
N SER A 418 -7.60 -22.11 19.60
CA SER A 418 -8.45 -22.02 20.78
C SER A 418 -8.10 -20.77 21.58
N LEU A 419 -9.11 -20.09 22.13
CA LEU A 419 -8.90 -18.90 22.95
C LEU A 419 -8.44 -19.31 24.35
N MET A 420 -7.38 -18.68 24.86
CA MET A 420 -6.97 -18.85 26.25
C MET A 420 -7.78 -17.88 27.14
N GLY A 421 -8.37 -18.40 28.22
CA GLY A 421 -9.18 -17.60 29.16
C GLY A 421 -8.42 -16.37 29.68
N SER A 422 -9.11 -15.24 29.81
CA SER A 422 -8.54 -13.98 30.32
C SER A 422 -8.94 -13.74 31.78
N ASP A 423 -8.07 -13.11 32.56
CA ASP A 423 -8.33 -12.72 33.96
C ASP A 423 -9.11 -11.39 34.06
N GLY A 424 -9.87 -11.01 33.02
CA GLY A 424 -10.78 -9.86 33.05
C GLY A 424 -10.23 -8.49 32.59
N VAL A 425 -9.03 -8.42 32.01
CA VAL A 425 -8.47 -7.18 31.40
C VAL A 425 -8.16 -7.44 29.92
N GLU A 426 -9.15 -7.21 29.05
CA GLU A 426 -9.22 -7.68 27.65
C GLU A 426 -8.51 -6.81 26.59
N ASP A 427 -7.34 -6.22 26.89
CA ASP A 427 -6.64 -5.39 25.89
C ASP A 427 -5.84 -6.21 24.84
N VAL A 428 -5.50 -7.46 25.18
CA VAL A 428 -4.73 -8.38 24.31
C VAL A 428 -5.34 -9.77 24.36
N THR A 429 -5.70 -10.29 23.20
CA THR A 429 -6.26 -11.63 23.02
C THR A 429 -5.14 -12.64 22.80
N ILE A 430 -5.16 -13.76 23.53
CA ILE A 430 -4.21 -14.87 23.35
C ILE A 430 -4.95 -16.07 22.76
N ALA A 431 -4.52 -16.52 21.58
CA ALA A 431 -5.02 -17.74 20.93
C ALA A 431 -3.89 -18.77 20.83
N ILE A 432 -4.24 -20.05 20.97
CA ILE A 432 -3.29 -21.15 21.00
C ILE A 432 -3.68 -22.19 19.97
N ASN A 433 -2.72 -22.63 19.17
CA ASN A 433 -2.81 -23.78 18.28
C ASN A 433 -1.86 -24.88 18.75
N SER A 434 -2.44 -25.94 19.33
CA SER A 434 -1.68 -27.07 19.89
C SER A 434 -1.33 -28.13 18.84
N THR A 435 -1.90 -28.05 17.64
CA THR A 435 -1.71 -29.01 16.54
C THR A 435 -1.50 -28.26 15.21
N PRO A 436 -0.34 -27.58 15.03
CA PRO A 436 -0.09 -26.73 13.86
C PRO A 436 -0.09 -27.48 12.51
N SER A 437 -0.21 -28.81 12.53
CA SER A 437 -0.35 -29.69 11.35
C SER A 437 -1.45 -29.29 10.34
N LYS A 438 -2.46 -28.50 10.74
CA LYS A 438 -3.54 -28.02 9.85
C LYS A 438 -3.30 -26.63 9.24
N LEU A 439 -2.42 -25.81 9.83
CA LEU A 439 -2.12 -24.42 9.39
C LEU A 439 -1.26 -24.39 8.12
N LEU A 440 -0.48 -25.44 7.89
CA LEU A 440 0.35 -25.61 6.70
C LEU A 440 -0.51 -26.33 5.66
N GLY A 441 -1.14 -25.57 4.76
CA GLY A 441 -2.03 -26.08 3.72
C GLY A 441 -1.53 -27.38 3.07
N CYS A 442 -2.48 -28.26 2.78
CA CYS A 442 -2.33 -29.56 2.12
C CYS A 442 -1.12 -29.62 1.17
N GLN A 443 -0.17 -30.55 1.44
CA GLN A 443 1.03 -30.95 0.67
C GLN A 443 2.42 -30.69 1.32
N VAL A 444 2.62 -30.79 2.64
CA VAL A 444 3.99 -30.87 3.19
C VAL A 444 4.11 -31.84 4.37
N ASN A 445 5.08 -32.75 4.29
CA ASN A 445 5.45 -33.69 5.35
C ASN A 445 5.95 -32.92 6.59
N SER A 446 5.07 -32.74 7.58
CA SER A 446 5.40 -32.31 8.94
C SER A 446 6.32 -33.35 9.59
N SER A 447 7.64 -33.14 9.58
CA SER A 447 8.54 -34.13 10.22
C SER A 447 9.81 -33.61 10.89
N THR A 448 10.14 -32.31 10.86
CA THR A 448 11.41 -31.87 11.46
C THR A 448 11.36 -30.68 12.41
N VAL A 449 10.42 -29.73 12.29
CA VAL A 449 10.41 -28.53 13.17
C VAL A 449 9.51 -28.68 14.40
N PHE A 450 8.38 -29.37 14.30
CA PHE A 450 7.37 -29.42 15.37
C PHE A 450 7.16 -30.80 16.02
N SER A 451 7.79 -31.86 15.49
CA SER A 451 7.55 -33.25 15.91
C SER A 451 8.47 -33.77 17.00
N ASN A 452 9.60 -33.11 17.29
CA ASN A 452 10.57 -33.63 18.26
C ASN A 452 10.42 -33.06 19.68
N PHE A 453 9.67 -31.97 19.86
CA PHE A 453 9.41 -31.33 21.16
C PHE A 453 7.93 -30.96 21.22
N GLY A 454 7.13 -31.67 22.01
CA GLY A 454 5.67 -31.48 22.08
C GLY A 454 5.26 -30.04 22.42
N GLY A 455 5.04 -29.22 21.39
CA GLY A 455 4.82 -27.78 21.49
C GLY A 455 3.87 -27.29 20.39
N GLY A 456 3.47 -26.02 20.49
CA GLY A 456 2.47 -25.40 19.61
C GLY A 456 2.81 -23.97 19.23
N VAL A 457 1.87 -23.31 18.58
CA VAL A 457 1.96 -21.88 18.20
C VAL A 457 0.97 -21.08 19.04
N LEU A 458 1.42 -19.97 19.58
CA LEU A 458 0.63 -19.00 20.33
C LEU A 458 0.59 -17.69 19.56
N CYS A 459 -0.59 -17.09 19.45
CA CYS A 459 -0.78 -15.79 18.83
C CYS A 459 -1.28 -14.80 19.89
N ALA A 460 -0.56 -13.69 20.06
CA ALA A 460 -1.01 -12.55 20.82
C ALA A 460 -1.41 -11.44 19.86
N LYS A 461 -2.66 -10.95 19.97
CA LYS A 461 -3.25 -10.01 19.03
C LYS A 461 -4.04 -8.91 19.74
N ALA A 462 -4.04 -7.73 19.16
CA ALA A 462 -4.75 -6.55 19.66
C ALA A 462 -5.19 -5.68 18.49
N SER A 463 -6.28 -4.92 18.67
CA SER A 463 -6.69 -3.90 17.73
C SER A 463 -7.04 -2.60 18.47
N MET A 464 -6.73 -1.46 17.87
CA MET A 464 -7.05 -0.15 18.43
C MET A 464 -7.45 0.83 17.34
N LEU A 465 -8.17 1.88 17.75
CA LEU A 465 -8.53 3.00 16.87
C LEU A 465 -7.47 4.09 16.96
N LEU A 466 -6.98 4.52 15.80
CA LEU A 466 -6.08 5.66 15.65
C LEU A 466 -6.86 6.86 15.12
N GLN A 467 -6.51 8.04 15.60
CA GLN A 467 -7.10 9.31 15.18
C GLN A 467 -6.05 10.22 14.57
N ASN A 468 -6.32 10.68 13.35
CA ASN A 468 -5.50 11.59 12.56
C ASN A 468 -4.09 11.04 12.28
N VAL A 469 -3.92 9.72 12.19
CA VAL A 469 -2.61 9.13 11.88
C VAL A 469 -2.64 8.63 10.44
N PRO A 470 -1.81 9.17 9.53
CA PRO A 470 -1.71 8.63 8.18
C PRO A 470 -1.16 7.19 8.20
N PRO A 471 -1.88 6.19 7.64
CA PRO A 471 -1.46 4.79 7.67
C PRO A 471 -0.06 4.54 7.09
N ALA A 472 0.24 5.15 5.95
CA ALA A 472 1.52 5.01 5.26
C ALA A 472 2.71 5.50 6.11
N LEU A 473 2.57 6.67 6.75
CA LEU A 473 3.61 7.23 7.62
C LEU A 473 3.86 6.35 8.85
N LEU A 474 2.81 5.83 9.48
CA LEU A 474 2.96 4.96 10.64
C LEU A 474 3.68 3.66 10.25
N VAL A 475 3.26 3.01 9.17
CA VAL A 475 3.88 1.76 8.71
C VAL A 475 5.33 1.99 8.28
N ARG A 476 5.62 3.11 7.60
CA ARG A 476 6.99 3.52 7.26
C ARG A 476 7.85 3.69 8.51
N PHE A 477 7.34 4.41 9.51
CA PHE A 477 8.05 4.59 10.79
C PHE A 477 8.33 3.24 11.47
N LEU A 478 7.34 2.35 11.57
CA LEU A 478 7.51 1.03 12.19
C LEU A 478 8.53 0.18 11.42
N ARG A 479 8.59 0.32 10.11
CA ARG A 479 9.58 -0.34 9.25
C ARG A 479 10.99 0.23 9.45
N GLU A 480 11.14 1.53 9.65
CA GLU A 480 12.45 2.20 9.76
C GLU A 480 13.02 2.13 11.19
N HIS A 481 12.15 2.24 12.20
CA HIS A 481 12.52 2.31 13.61
C HIS A 481 12.13 1.05 14.38
N ARG A 482 12.65 -0.11 13.94
CA ARG A 482 12.32 -1.42 14.57
C ARG A 482 12.69 -1.49 16.04
N SER A 483 13.80 -0.88 16.44
CA SER A 483 14.27 -0.89 17.84
C SER A 483 13.24 -0.30 18.81
N GLU A 484 12.47 0.71 18.39
CA GLU A 484 11.49 1.43 19.24
C GLU A 484 10.32 0.57 19.74
N TRP A 485 10.01 -0.49 19.00
CA TRP A 485 8.91 -1.40 19.34
C TRP A 485 9.38 -2.85 19.50
N ALA A 486 10.52 -3.24 18.95
CA ALA A 486 11.04 -4.60 19.09
C ALA A 486 11.82 -4.81 20.40
N ASP A 487 12.47 -3.78 20.95
CA ASP A 487 13.22 -3.84 22.21
C ASP A 487 12.29 -3.74 23.42
N CYS A 488 11.48 -4.78 23.62
CA CYS A 488 10.67 -4.91 24.82
C CYS A 488 11.57 -5.44 25.93
N GLY A 489 11.75 -4.68 27.02
CA GLY A 489 12.45 -5.09 28.25
C GLY A 489 11.77 -6.24 28.99
N VAL A 490 11.68 -7.40 28.32
CA VAL A 490 11.18 -8.67 28.85
C VAL A 490 12.24 -9.20 29.82
N ASP A 491 11.80 -9.65 31.00
CA ASP A 491 12.72 -10.14 32.02
C ASP A 491 13.53 -11.35 31.52
N ALA A 492 14.74 -11.53 32.08
CA ALA A 492 15.68 -12.57 31.65
C ALA A 492 15.16 -14.01 31.84
N TYR A 493 14.20 -14.22 32.75
CA TYR A 493 13.60 -15.53 33.05
C TYR A 493 12.52 -15.89 32.01
N SER A 494 11.68 -14.94 31.63
CA SER A 494 10.69 -15.01 30.56
C SER A 494 11.36 -15.18 29.19
N ALA A 495 12.47 -14.47 28.95
CA ALA A 495 13.30 -14.64 27.76
C ALA A 495 13.95 -16.03 27.67
N ALA A 496 14.31 -16.64 28.82
CA ALA A 496 14.89 -17.99 28.84
C ALA A 496 13.91 -19.06 28.35
N SER A 497 12.60 -18.83 28.46
CA SER A 497 11.55 -19.75 27.98
C SER A 497 11.48 -19.88 26.45
N LEU A 498 12.17 -18.99 25.71
CA LEU A 498 12.25 -19.01 24.24
C LEU A 498 13.59 -19.57 23.71
N LYS A 499 14.56 -19.90 24.58
CA LYS A 499 15.98 -20.13 24.22
C LYS A 499 16.26 -21.34 23.30
N ALA A 500 15.25 -22.11 22.92
CA ALA A 500 15.40 -23.27 22.04
C ALA A 500 14.72 -23.13 20.65
N SER A 501 14.05 -22.00 20.35
CA SER A 501 13.28 -21.87 19.09
C SER A 501 13.96 -20.98 18.04
N PRO A 502 13.98 -21.39 16.75
CA PRO A 502 14.35 -20.52 15.62
C PRO A 502 13.47 -19.26 15.48
N CYS A 503 12.32 -19.23 16.16
CA CYS A 503 11.36 -18.12 16.15
C CYS A 503 11.42 -17.24 17.41
N ALA A 504 12.54 -17.24 18.13
CA ALA A 504 12.72 -16.40 19.32
C ALA A 504 12.56 -14.90 19.00
N VAL A 505 11.89 -14.18 19.90
CA VAL A 505 11.45 -12.78 19.74
C VAL A 505 12.62 -11.84 19.46
N LEU A 506 12.35 -10.90 18.55
CA LEU A 506 13.22 -9.84 18.06
C LEU A 506 13.94 -9.01 19.16
N GLY A 507 13.37 -8.86 20.37
CA GLY A 507 13.99 -8.14 21.50
C GLY A 507 14.09 -8.90 22.83
N ALA A 508 13.93 -10.22 22.87
CA ALA A 508 14.07 -10.96 24.14
C ALA A 508 15.54 -11.16 24.57
N ARG A 509 16.51 -10.41 24.02
CA ARG A 509 17.93 -10.56 24.38
C ARG A 509 18.31 -9.53 25.45
N PRO A 510 19.08 -9.90 26.49
CA PRO A 510 19.58 -8.99 27.51
C PRO A 510 20.56 -7.90 26.99
N SER A 511 20.83 -7.85 25.68
CA SER A 511 21.80 -6.96 25.04
C SER A 511 21.18 -5.91 24.08
N GLY A 512 19.85 -5.77 24.04
CA GLY A 512 19.16 -4.81 23.17
C GLY A 512 19.06 -5.25 21.70
N PHE A 513 18.29 -4.51 20.90
CA PHE A 513 18.12 -4.77 19.46
C PHE A 513 19.41 -4.48 18.66
N PRO A 514 19.81 -5.33 17.69
CA PRO A 514 21.06 -5.13 16.96
C PRO A 514 21.02 -3.85 16.09
N SER A 515 22.12 -3.09 16.17
CA SER A 515 22.27 -1.78 15.50
C SER A 515 22.62 -1.87 14.01
N SER A 516 23.04 -3.04 13.53
CA SER A 516 23.41 -3.29 12.12
C SER A 516 22.35 -4.17 11.45
N GLN A 517 21.70 -3.65 10.39
CA GLN A 517 20.70 -4.36 9.59
C GLN A 517 21.07 -4.25 8.11
N VAL A 518 20.98 -5.36 7.38
CA VAL A 518 21.15 -5.38 5.92
C VAL A 518 19.80 -5.73 5.28
N ILE A 519 19.28 -4.85 4.43
CA ILE A 519 18.02 -5.04 3.69
C ILE A 519 18.34 -5.51 2.27
N LEU A 520 17.80 -6.66 1.89
CA LEU A 520 17.92 -7.27 0.58
C LEU A 520 16.54 -7.27 -0.11
N PRO A 521 16.29 -6.36 -1.08
CA PRO A 521 15.03 -6.35 -1.81
C PRO A 521 14.91 -7.58 -2.71
N LEU A 522 13.77 -8.30 -2.66
CA LEU A 522 13.50 -9.50 -3.46
C LEU A 522 12.53 -9.23 -4.62
N ALA A 523 11.43 -8.54 -4.35
CA ALA A 523 10.35 -8.37 -5.32
C ALA A 523 9.59 -7.06 -5.11
N HIS A 524 9.13 -6.46 -6.20
CA HIS A 524 8.18 -5.36 -6.19
C HIS A 524 7.02 -5.70 -7.13
N THR A 525 5.80 -5.29 -6.78
CA THR A 525 4.66 -5.36 -7.71
C THR A 525 4.80 -4.28 -8.80
N VAL A 526 4.07 -4.46 -9.90
CA VAL A 526 4.11 -3.67 -11.14
C VAL A 526 3.87 -2.17 -10.91
N GLU A 527 3.29 -1.79 -9.77
CA GLU A 527 2.99 -0.41 -9.35
C GLU A 527 3.68 0.00 -8.03
N HIS A 528 4.68 -0.76 -7.56
CA HIS A 528 5.42 -0.55 -6.30
C HIS A 528 4.56 -0.48 -5.02
N GLU A 529 3.31 -0.97 -5.06
CA GLU A 529 2.43 -0.94 -3.89
C GLU A 529 2.83 -1.97 -2.82
N GLU A 530 3.29 -3.15 -3.25
CA GLU A 530 3.79 -4.20 -2.37
C GLU A 530 5.24 -4.53 -2.72
N PHE A 531 6.07 -4.67 -1.69
CA PHE A 531 7.44 -5.13 -1.87
C PHE A 531 7.84 -6.15 -0.81
N LEU A 532 8.63 -7.11 -1.24
CA LEU A 532 9.12 -8.24 -0.47
C LEU A 532 10.63 -8.09 -0.27
N GLU A 533 11.09 -8.16 0.96
CA GLU A 533 12.48 -7.93 1.35
C GLU A 533 12.95 -9.01 2.34
N VAL A 534 14.24 -9.28 2.35
CA VAL A 534 14.90 -10.06 3.41
C VAL A 534 15.72 -9.10 4.27
N ILE A 535 15.55 -9.18 5.58
CA ILE A 535 16.30 -8.40 6.54
C ILE A 535 17.23 -9.35 7.29
N ARG A 536 18.54 -9.09 7.20
CA ARG A 536 19.54 -9.74 8.04
C ARG A 536 19.81 -8.86 9.25
N LEU A 537 19.63 -9.43 10.43
CA LEU A 537 19.90 -8.81 11.73
C LEU A 537 21.15 -9.49 12.30
N GLU A 538 22.24 -8.73 12.42
CA GLU A 538 23.52 -9.26 12.90
C GLU A 538 23.46 -9.52 14.41
N GLY A 539 23.78 -10.75 14.83
CA GLY A 539 23.74 -11.14 16.23
C GLY A 539 25.10 -11.12 16.90
N HIS A 540 25.26 -10.40 18.02
CA HIS A 540 26.41 -10.62 18.91
C HIS A 540 26.24 -11.98 19.63
N GLY A 541 27.24 -12.86 19.50
CA GLY A 541 27.23 -14.23 20.02
C GLY A 541 27.22 -14.28 21.56
N PHE A 542 26.58 -15.30 22.12
CA PHE A 542 26.73 -15.66 23.54
C PHE A 542 27.94 -16.58 23.71
N PRO A 543 28.65 -16.51 24.84
CA PRO A 543 29.59 -17.57 25.22
C PRO A 543 28.76 -18.80 25.63
N GLN A 544 28.69 -19.79 24.73
CA GLN A 544 28.40 -21.15 25.14
C GLN A 544 29.75 -21.82 25.37
N GLU A 545 29.90 -22.55 26.48
CA GLU A 545 31.10 -23.36 26.77
C GLU A 545 31.52 -24.09 25.48
N ASP A 546 32.68 -23.68 24.96
CA ASP A 546 33.40 -24.17 23.78
C ASP A 546 32.99 -23.80 22.33
N ALA A 547 32.10 -22.83 22.07
CA ALA A 547 32.10 -22.09 20.78
C ALA A 547 31.21 -20.83 20.77
N VAL A 548 31.79 -19.66 20.45
CA VAL A 548 31.02 -18.45 20.10
C VAL A 548 30.63 -18.54 18.63
N ILE A 549 29.43 -19.04 18.32
CA ILE A 549 28.87 -18.97 16.96
C ILE A 549 27.94 -17.75 16.88
N PRO A 550 28.30 -16.66 16.17
CA PRO A 550 27.33 -15.63 15.84
C PRO A 550 26.22 -16.26 14.99
N ARG A 551 24.96 -16.19 15.47
CA ARG A 551 23.79 -16.57 14.68
C ARG A 551 23.07 -15.31 14.27
N ASP A 552 23.22 -14.96 13.00
CA ASP A 552 22.40 -13.94 12.37
C ASP A 552 20.96 -14.42 12.27
N MET A 553 20.04 -13.48 12.35
CA MET A 553 18.62 -13.74 12.17
C MET A 553 18.15 -13.14 10.86
N TYR A 554 17.38 -13.92 10.10
CA TYR A 554 16.84 -13.49 8.82
C TYR A 554 15.33 -13.36 8.94
N LEU A 555 14.78 -12.25 8.46
CA LEU A 555 13.34 -12.02 8.37
C LEU A 555 12.94 -11.86 6.91
N LEU A 556 11.90 -12.58 6.50
CA LEU A 556 11.18 -12.27 5.28
C LEU A 556 10.10 -11.25 5.60
N GLN A 557 10.06 -10.14 4.89
CA GLN A 557 9.18 -9.01 5.15
C GLN A 557 8.38 -8.61 3.92
N LEU A 558 7.07 -8.49 4.09
CA LEU A 558 6.13 -7.90 3.14
C LEU A 558 5.68 -6.53 3.65
N CYS A 559 5.88 -5.50 2.84
CA CYS A 559 5.35 -4.16 3.07
C CYS A 559 4.33 -3.82 2.00
N SER A 560 3.24 -3.15 2.39
CA SER A 560 2.23 -2.64 1.48
C SER A 560 1.69 -1.28 1.95
N GLY A 561 1.36 -0.39 1.01
CA GLY A 561 0.77 0.92 1.31
C GLY A 561 1.71 1.89 2.04
N VAL A 562 3.01 1.86 1.73
CA VAL A 562 4.06 2.69 2.37
C VAL A 562 4.20 4.07 1.70
N ASP A 563 3.79 4.19 0.43
CA ASP A 563 3.76 5.47 -0.30
C ASP A 563 2.41 6.17 -0.08
N GLU A 564 2.43 7.47 0.23
CA GLU A 564 1.21 8.29 0.36
C GLU A 564 0.42 8.39 -0.94
N ASN A 565 1.10 8.23 -2.09
CA ASN A 565 0.48 8.23 -3.41
C ASN A 565 -0.03 6.85 -3.86
N ALA A 566 0.30 5.77 -3.14
CA ALA A 566 -0.19 4.43 -3.45
C ALA A 566 -1.66 4.32 -3.00
N ALA A 567 -2.55 4.10 -3.95
CA ALA A 567 -4.00 3.98 -3.73
C ALA A 567 -4.39 2.62 -3.10
N GLY A 568 -3.71 2.21 -2.02
CA GLY A 568 -3.95 0.95 -1.31
C GLY A 568 -5.16 1.01 -0.36
N ALA A 569 -5.77 -0.16 -0.10
CA ALA A 569 -6.87 -0.31 0.86
C ALA A 569 -6.41 -0.27 2.33
N CYS A 570 -5.14 -0.58 2.57
CA CYS A 570 -4.52 -0.59 3.89
C CYS A 570 -3.00 -0.44 3.76
N ALA A 571 -2.37 0.00 4.84
CA ALA A 571 -0.92 -0.05 5.00
C ALA A 571 -0.58 -1.21 5.92
N GLN A 572 0.41 -2.04 5.58
CA GLN A 572 0.80 -3.18 6.42
C GLN A 572 2.30 -3.47 6.37
N LEU A 573 2.80 -3.97 7.49
CA LEU A 573 4.16 -4.48 7.69
C LEU A 573 4.03 -5.87 8.29
N VAL A 574 4.25 -6.90 7.48
CA VAL A 574 4.14 -8.31 7.90
C VAL A 574 5.50 -8.97 7.69
N PHE A 575 6.00 -9.69 8.69
CA PHE A 575 7.29 -10.36 8.61
C PHE A 575 7.25 -11.74 9.26
N ALA A 576 8.11 -12.65 8.82
CA ALA A 576 8.29 -13.97 9.42
C ALA A 576 9.79 -14.31 9.50
N PRO A 577 10.23 -15.01 10.55
CA PRO A 577 11.59 -15.54 10.61
C PRO A 577 11.80 -16.60 9.52
N ILE A 578 12.97 -16.57 8.90
CA ILE A 578 13.42 -17.55 7.90
C ILE A 578 14.80 -18.08 8.29
N ASP A 579 15.13 -19.27 7.82
CA ASP A 579 16.48 -19.82 7.97
C ASP A 579 17.42 -19.26 6.89
N GLU A 580 18.72 -19.48 7.08
CA GLU A 580 19.76 -19.10 6.11
C GLU A 580 19.59 -19.82 4.76
N SER A 581 18.96 -21.00 4.76
CA SER A 581 18.70 -21.78 3.54
C SER A 581 17.64 -21.12 2.65
N PHE A 582 16.75 -20.32 3.26
CA PHE A 582 15.62 -19.65 2.64
C PHE A 582 14.84 -20.57 1.69
N ALA A 583 14.51 -21.78 2.14
CA ALA A 583 13.83 -22.77 1.32
C ALA A 583 12.41 -22.33 0.92
N ASP A 584 11.99 -22.66 -0.31
CA ASP A 584 10.69 -22.25 -0.87
C ASP A 584 9.50 -22.77 -0.05
N ASP A 585 9.65 -23.94 0.58
CA ASP A 585 8.60 -24.61 1.36
C ASP A 585 8.73 -24.42 2.88
N ALA A 586 9.67 -23.58 3.35
CA ALA A 586 9.89 -23.37 4.79
C ALA A 586 8.62 -22.84 5.47
N PRO A 587 8.21 -23.35 6.65
CA PRO A 587 7.05 -22.85 7.37
C PRO A 587 7.28 -21.41 7.81
N LEU A 588 6.31 -20.53 7.55
CA LEU A 588 6.35 -19.13 7.98
C LEU A 588 5.42 -18.94 9.18
N LEU A 589 5.87 -18.16 10.17
CA LEU A 589 5.06 -17.69 11.29
C LEU A 589 4.92 -16.16 11.22
N PRO A 590 3.96 -15.63 10.44
CA PRO A 590 3.89 -14.20 10.18
C PRO A 590 3.43 -13.40 11.41
N SER A 591 4.13 -12.32 11.70
CA SER A 591 3.79 -11.33 12.71
C SER A 591 3.83 -9.94 12.08
N GLY A 592 3.14 -8.96 12.66
CA GLY A 592 3.19 -7.61 12.12
C GLY A 592 2.03 -6.70 12.47
N PHE A 593 1.88 -5.68 11.64
CA PHE A 593 0.98 -4.54 11.79
C PHE A 593 0.16 -4.33 10.53
N ARG A 594 -1.12 -4.01 10.71
CA ARG A 594 -2.02 -3.58 9.64
C ARG A 594 -2.78 -2.34 10.08
N VAL A 595 -2.79 -1.31 9.26
CA VAL A 595 -3.51 -0.06 9.48
C VAL A 595 -4.50 0.13 8.33
N ILE A 596 -5.80 0.16 8.65
CA ILE A 596 -6.86 0.35 7.66
C ILE A 596 -7.54 1.70 7.91
N PRO A 597 -7.53 2.63 6.94
CA PRO A 597 -8.28 3.87 7.07
C PRO A 597 -9.79 3.61 7.09
N LEU A 598 -10.48 4.34 7.95
CA LEU A 598 -11.93 4.39 8.02
C LEU A 598 -12.36 5.67 7.28
N ASP A 599 -12.90 5.52 6.08
CA ASP A 599 -13.44 6.67 5.33
C ASP A 599 -14.50 7.37 6.21
N PRO A 600 -14.51 8.71 6.29
CA PRO A 600 -15.56 9.41 7.00
C PRO A 600 -16.91 9.14 6.31
N LYS A 601 -17.95 8.84 7.08
CA LYS A 601 -19.33 8.81 6.57
C LYS A 601 -19.62 10.16 5.91
N THR A 602 -19.96 10.14 4.63
CA THR A 602 -20.66 11.24 3.96
C THR A 602 -22.11 11.21 4.43
N ASP A 603 -22.37 11.65 5.66
CA ASP A 603 -23.75 11.79 6.15
C ASP A 603 -24.41 12.99 5.44
N GLY A 604 -25.32 12.70 4.51
CA GLY A 604 -26.27 13.65 3.92
C GLY A 604 -26.27 13.67 2.38
N PRO A 605 -27.44 13.80 1.73
CA PRO A 605 -27.49 13.90 0.28
C PRO A 605 -26.79 15.20 -0.11
N ALA A 606 -25.80 15.10 -1.00
CA ALA A 606 -25.29 16.25 -1.74
C ALA A 606 -26.42 16.75 -2.65
N THR A 607 -27.36 17.51 -2.09
CA THR A 607 -28.31 18.29 -2.86
C THR A 607 -27.50 19.28 -3.69
N THR A 608 -27.50 19.04 -5.00
CA THR A 608 -27.38 20.06 -6.05
C THR A 608 -26.24 21.07 -5.86
N ARG A 609 -25.01 20.68 -6.19
CA ARG A 609 -24.01 21.62 -6.74
C ARG A 609 -23.98 21.48 -8.26
N THR A 610 -25.12 21.75 -8.89
CA THR A 610 -25.27 21.86 -10.36
C THR A 610 -25.63 23.29 -10.75
N LEU A 611 -25.07 24.28 -10.05
CA LEU A 611 -25.32 25.71 -10.28
C LEU A 611 -24.08 26.49 -9.88
N ASP A 612 -22.96 26.31 -10.61
CA ASP A 612 -22.04 27.44 -10.87
C ASP A 612 -21.00 27.21 -12.00
N LEU A 613 -21.32 26.40 -13.01
CA LEU A 613 -20.43 26.27 -14.19
C LEU A 613 -20.71 27.34 -15.28
N ALA A 614 -21.74 28.17 -15.08
CA ALA A 614 -22.12 29.24 -16.01
C ALA A 614 -21.54 30.62 -15.65
N SER A 615 -20.94 30.80 -14.47
CA SER A 615 -20.24 32.04 -14.09
C SER A 615 -18.79 32.10 -14.58
N ALA A 616 -18.27 31.02 -15.17
CA ALA A 616 -16.91 30.95 -15.73
C ALA A 616 -16.81 31.38 -17.21
N LEU A 617 -17.90 31.86 -17.81
CA LEU A 617 -17.94 32.33 -19.20
C LEU A 617 -18.53 33.74 -19.33
N GLU A 618 -17.92 34.72 -18.64
CA GLU A 618 -18.00 36.12 -19.08
C GLU A 618 -16.59 36.70 -19.28
N VAL A 619 -16.34 37.10 -20.52
CA VAL A 619 -15.13 37.76 -20.98
C VAL A 619 -15.13 39.21 -20.48
N GLY A 620 -14.16 39.59 -19.64
CA GLY A 620 -14.05 40.97 -19.16
C GLY A 620 -12.83 41.28 -18.27
N ALA A 621 -11.71 41.63 -18.92
CA ALA A 621 -10.59 42.48 -18.47
C ALA A 621 -10.06 42.46 -17.00
N GLY A 622 -8.82 41.96 -16.86
CA GLY A 622 -7.75 42.63 -16.10
C GLY A 622 -7.57 42.27 -14.60
N GLY A 623 -6.64 41.36 -14.30
CA GLY A 623 -6.08 41.21 -12.94
C GLY A 623 -5.31 39.91 -12.73
N THR A 624 -3.98 39.99 -12.72
CA THR A 624 -3.03 38.91 -12.41
C THR A 624 -3.22 38.34 -10.98
N ARG A 625 -3.54 37.04 -10.85
CA ARG A 625 -3.33 36.25 -9.62
C ARG A 625 -2.91 34.80 -9.95
N SER A 626 -1.97 34.30 -9.15
CA SER A 626 -1.23 33.04 -9.28
C SER A 626 -2.07 31.80 -8.97
N ASP A 627 -1.88 30.75 -9.76
CA ASP A 627 -2.34 29.38 -9.50
C ASP A 627 -1.66 28.79 -8.25
N GLY A 628 -2.47 28.25 -7.35
CA GLY A 628 -2.00 27.54 -6.16
C GLY A 628 -3.13 27.33 -5.16
N ASP A 629 -4.09 26.46 -5.48
CA ASP A 629 -5.09 26.00 -4.50
C ASP A 629 -5.21 24.48 -4.56
N SER A 630 -4.22 23.80 -3.95
CA SER A 630 -4.40 22.43 -3.47
C SER A 630 -5.30 22.48 -2.24
N SER A 631 -6.57 22.12 -2.43
CA SER A 631 -7.61 22.16 -1.40
C SER A 631 -7.21 21.38 -0.14
N SER A 632 -6.79 22.12 0.90
CA SER A 632 -6.64 21.68 2.27
C SER A 632 -8.02 21.47 2.90
N ASN A 633 -8.62 20.29 2.72
CA ASN A 633 -9.74 19.85 3.55
C ASN A 633 -9.21 18.95 4.68
N GLY A 634 -9.16 19.48 5.90
CA GLY A 634 -8.88 18.73 7.11
C GLY A 634 -10.01 17.76 7.45
N TYR A 635 -9.95 16.54 6.93
CA TYR A 635 -10.87 15.46 7.31
C TYR A 635 -10.35 14.73 8.55
N ASN A 636 -11.25 14.35 9.46
CA ASN A 636 -10.97 13.49 10.61
C ASN A 636 -10.57 12.08 10.15
N LEU A 637 -9.31 11.85 9.80
CA LEU A 637 -8.81 10.54 9.40
C LEU A 637 -8.86 9.59 10.60
N ARG A 638 -9.79 8.64 10.61
CA ARG A 638 -9.79 7.53 11.58
C ARG A 638 -9.16 6.31 10.93
N SER A 639 -8.50 5.47 11.70
CA SER A 639 -7.94 4.22 11.19
C SER A 639 -8.02 3.14 12.26
N VAL A 640 -8.05 1.89 11.84
CA VAL A 640 -7.93 0.74 12.76
C VAL A 640 -6.53 0.16 12.59
N LEU A 641 -5.78 0.12 13.68
CA LEU A 641 -4.53 -0.62 13.78
C LEU A 641 -4.83 -2.01 14.35
N THR A 642 -4.39 -3.05 13.66
CA THR A 642 -4.40 -4.43 14.13
C THR A 642 -2.96 -4.94 14.21
N ILE A 643 -2.63 -5.56 15.34
CA ILE A 643 -1.32 -6.10 15.66
C ILE A 643 -1.49 -7.59 15.97
N ALA A 644 -0.63 -8.43 15.40
CA ALA A 644 -0.57 -9.85 15.74
C ALA A 644 0.88 -10.33 15.76
N PHE A 645 1.26 -11.01 16.84
CA PHE A 645 2.57 -11.63 17.00
C PHE A 645 2.41 -13.11 17.32
N GLN A 646 3.15 -13.96 16.61
CA GLN A 646 3.14 -15.40 16.77
C GLN A 646 4.42 -15.89 17.45
N PHE A 647 4.27 -16.84 18.36
CA PHE A 647 5.32 -17.40 19.20
C PHE A 647 5.20 -18.91 19.20
N THR A 648 6.31 -19.61 19.11
CA THR A 648 6.35 -21.06 19.37
C THR A 648 6.51 -21.29 20.87
N TYR A 649 5.84 -22.31 21.41
CA TYR A 649 6.01 -22.70 22.82
C TYR A 649 6.15 -24.21 22.95
N GLU A 650 6.86 -24.66 23.98
CA GLU A 650 6.83 -26.05 24.44
C GLU A 650 5.75 -26.21 25.51
N ASN A 651 5.09 -27.36 25.59
CA ASN A 651 3.93 -27.56 26.46
C ASN A 651 4.14 -27.16 27.93
N HIS A 652 5.35 -27.35 28.47
CA HIS A 652 5.67 -27.01 29.86
C HIS A 652 5.96 -25.52 30.08
N PHE A 653 6.19 -24.74 29.02
CA PHE A 653 6.37 -23.29 29.07
C PHE A 653 5.15 -22.52 28.56
N ARG A 654 4.05 -23.20 28.19
CA ARG A 654 2.86 -22.59 27.56
C ARG A 654 2.38 -21.33 28.30
N ASP A 655 2.15 -21.43 29.60
CA ASP A 655 1.57 -20.33 30.37
C ASP A 655 2.58 -19.18 30.58
N ASN A 656 3.88 -19.50 30.68
CA ASN A 656 4.95 -18.50 30.74
C ASN A 656 5.09 -17.73 29.41
N VAL A 657 5.06 -18.45 28.28
CA VAL A 657 5.10 -17.84 26.94
C VAL A 657 3.85 -17.00 26.70
N ALA A 658 2.68 -17.44 27.17
CA ALA A 658 1.45 -16.66 27.08
C ALA A 658 1.53 -15.34 27.87
N ALA A 659 2.05 -15.38 29.11
CA ALA A 659 2.25 -14.18 29.93
C ALA A 659 3.25 -13.21 29.28
N MET A 660 4.38 -13.73 28.81
CA MET A 660 5.40 -12.97 28.10
C MET A 660 4.86 -12.34 26.81
N ALA A 661 4.16 -13.12 25.98
CA ALA A 661 3.58 -12.63 24.72
C ALA A 661 2.55 -11.52 24.97
N ARG A 662 1.74 -11.64 26.03
CA ARG A 662 0.79 -10.62 26.45
C ARG A 662 1.49 -9.32 26.87
N GLN A 663 2.56 -9.43 27.66
CA GLN A 663 3.37 -8.27 28.08
C GLN A 663 4.09 -7.62 26.89
N TYR A 664 4.65 -8.43 26.00
CA TYR A 664 5.31 -7.97 24.78
C TYR A 664 4.35 -7.16 23.90
N VAL A 665 3.17 -7.71 23.57
CA VAL A 665 2.18 -7.00 22.74
C VAL A 665 1.67 -5.74 23.42
N ARG A 666 1.50 -5.72 24.75
CA ARG A 666 1.15 -4.47 25.48
C ARG A 666 2.25 -3.41 25.38
N SER A 667 3.52 -3.81 25.49
CA SER A 667 4.66 -2.90 25.33
C SER A 667 4.69 -2.32 23.91
N VAL A 668 4.54 -3.17 22.89
CA VAL A 668 4.42 -2.76 21.49
C VAL A 668 3.25 -1.79 21.29
N VAL A 669 2.06 -2.13 21.79
CA VAL A 669 0.87 -1.26 21.75
C VAL A 669 1.19 0.12 22.35
N GLY A 670 1.82 0.17 23.52
CA GLY A 670 2.23 1.42 24.16
C GLY A 670 3.24 2.22 23.33
N SER A 671 4.24 1.58 22.73
CA SER A 671 5.20 2.23 21.82
C SER A 671 4.52 2.79 20.58
N VAL A 672 3.67 1.99 19.91
CA VAL A 672 2.95 2.44 18.71
C VAL A 672 1.99 3.59 19.03
N GLN A 673 1.34 3.58 20.19
CA GLN A 673 0.50 4.71 20.62
C GLN A 673 1.29 6.00 20.82
N ARG A 674 2.48 5.94 21.41
CA ARG A 674 3.36 7.12 21.55
C ARG A 674 3.77 7.68 20.19
N VAL A 675 4.17 6.80 19.27
CA VAL A 675 4.52 7.16 17.90
C VAL A 675 3.32 7.76 17.15
N ALA A 676 2.15 7.12 17.24
CA ALA A 676 0.91 7.61 16.65
C ALA A 676 0.54 9.02 17.15
N MET A 677 0.70 9.29 18.45
CA MET A 677 0.48 10.63 19.01
C MET A 677 1.49 11.66 18.48
N ALA A 678 2.72 11.26 18.19
CA ALA A 678 3.74 12.15 17.62
C ALA A 678 3.52 12.45 16.13
N ILE A 679 2.99 11.49 15.37
CA ILE A 679 2.73 11.63 13.92
C ILE A 679 1.41 12.34 13.63
N ALA A 680 0.45 12.33 14.57
CA ALA A 680 -0.85 12.96 14.36
C ALA A 680 -0.74 14.49 14.15
N PRO A 681 -1.28 15.05 13.05
CA PRO A 681 -1.31 16.50 12.83
C PRO A 681 -2.04 17.20 13.98
N SER A 682 -1.40 18.21 14.57
CA SER A 682 -2.00 19.01 15.63
C SER A 682 -3.27 19.73 15.13
N ARG A 683 -4.43 19.35 15.64
CA ARG A 683 -5.70 20.06 15.41
C ARG A 683 -5.69 21.43 16.09
N LEU A 684 -5.22 22.46 15.40
CA LEU A 684 -5.41 23.86 15.83
C LEU A 684 -5.67 24.74 14.61
N SER A 685 -6.78 24.49 13.92
CA SER A 685 -7.37 25.43 12.97
C SER A 685 -8.86 25.14 12.87
N SER A 686 -9.67 26.20 13.00
CA SER A 686 -11.14 26.24 12.88
C SER A 686 -11.96 25.78 14.10
N GLN A 687 -12.43 26.81 14.82
CA GLN A 687 -13.53 26.88 15.80
C GLN A 687 -13.16 26.79 17.30
N LEU A 688 -13.53 27.86 17.99
CA LEU A 688 -13.31 28.26 19.39
C LEU A 688 -11.93 28.88 19.71
N GLY A 689 -11.98 29.99 20.46
CA GLY A 689 -10.85 30.87 20.78
C GLY A 689 -9.65 30.21 21.47
N PRO A 690 -8.54 30.97 21.64
CA PRO A 690 -7.21 30.41 21.81
C PRO A 690 -7.06 29.71 23.17
N LYS A 691 -6.79 28.40 23.13
CA LYS A 691 -6.19 27.66 24.25
C LYS A 691 -5.04 26.77 23.76
N SER A 692 -3.84 27.27 24.08
CA SER A 692 -2.53 26.65 24.37
C SER A 692 -2.03 25.41 23.62
N LEU A 693 -0.81 25.56 23.05
CA LEU A 693 0.17 24.51 22.72
C LEU A 693 0.34 23.49 23.88
N PRO A 694 0.94 22.29 23.63
CA PRO A 694 1.42 21.43 24.72
C PRO A 694 2.67 22.07 25.35
N GLY A 695 2.47 23.17 26.08
CA GLY A 695 3.52 23.81 26.87
C GLY A 695 3.48 23.23 28.27
N SER A 696 4.43 22.35 28.61
CA SER A 696 4.82 22.29 30.02
C SER A 696 5.31 23.70 30.42
N PRO A 697 5.06 24.17 31.65
CA PRO A 697 5.57 25.46 32.13
C PRO A 697 7.10 25.58 31.95
N GLU A 698 7.81 24.46 31.86
CA GLU A 698 9.24 24.34 31.61
C GLU A 698 9.63 24.76 30.19
N ALA A 699 8.91 24.33 29.15
CA ALA A 699 9.24 24.66 27.75
C ALA A 699 9.04 26.16 27.46
N LEU A 700 7.98 26.75 28.03
CA LEU A 700 7.73 28.19 27.95
C LEU A 700 8.82 29.01 28.67
N THR A 701 9.26 28.51 29.82
CA THR A 701 10.35 29.12 30.59
C THR A 701 11.68 29.04 29.84
N LEU A 702 12.00 27.89 29.26
CA LEU A 702 13.18 27.69 28.43
C LEU A 702 13.18 28.60 27.19
N ALA A 703 12.06 28.72 26.49
CA ALA A 703 11.95 29.61 25.33
C ALA A 703 12.23 31.09 25.68
N ARG A 704 11.77 31.54 26.86
CA ARG A 704 12.10 32.88 27.36
C ARG A 704 13.58 33.00 27.68
N TRP A 705 14.18 32.01 28.33
CA TRP A 705 15.60 32.00 28.65
C TRP A 705 16.48 32.02 27.39
N ILE A 706 16.13 31.24 26.36
CA ILE A 706 16.82 31.22 25.07
C ILE A 706 16.84 32.62 24.45
N CYS A 707 15.67 33.26 24.33
CA CYS A 707 15.53 34.57 23.71
C CYS A 707 16.20 35.68 24.54
N ARG A 708 16.01 35.67 25.86
CA ARG A 708 16.61 36.65 26.79
C ARG A 708 18.14 36.54 26.78
N SER A 709 18.68 35.34 26.83
CA SER A 709 20.13 35.12 26.86
C SER A 709 20.78 35.45 25.51
N TYR A 710 20.10 35.18 24.40
CA TYR A 710 20.55 35.62 23.08
C TYR A 710 20.65 37.14 23.00
N ARG A 711 19.63 37.87 23.45
CA ARG A 711 19.64 39.34 23.53
C ARG A 711 20.75 39.85 24.46
N LEU A 712 20.94 39.22 25.61
CA LEU A 712 21.96 39.58 26.59
C LEU A 712 23.38 39.48 26.01
N HIS A 713 23.67 38.41 25.27
CA HIS A 713 25.01 38.13 24.77
C HIS A 713 25.30 38.79 23.41
N THR A 714 24.32 38.86 22.51
CA THR A 714 24.52 39.40 21.15
C THR A 714 24.09 40.86 20.99
N GLY A 715 23.28 41.38 21.91
CA GLY A 715 22.67 42.71 21.80
C GLY A 715 21.54 42.81 20.76
N VAL A 716 21.15 41.69 20.14
CA VAL A 716 20.15 41.62 19.07
C VAL A 716 18.95 40.79 19.51
N ASP A 717 17.76 41.20 19.07
CA ASP A 717 16.55 40.44 19.30
C ASP A 717 16.45 39.23 18.37
N LEU A 718 16.36 38.04 18.96
CA LEU A 718 16.12 36.79 18.23
C LEU A 718 14.74 36.77 17.56
N LEU A 719 13.74 37.40 18.18
CA LEU A 719 12.37 37.46 17.70
C LEU A 719 11.93 38.93 17.56
N ARG A 720 11.31 39.30 16.43
CA ARG A 720 10.70 40.63 16.26
C ARG A 720 9.45 40.73 17.15
N VAL A 721 9.55 41.45 18.25
CA VAL A 721 8.46 41.59 19.23
C VAL A 721 7.46 42.66 18.77
N ASP A 722 6.22 42.24 18.48
CA ASP A 722 5.04 43.06 18.78
C ASP A 722 4.55 42.66 20.17
N SER A 723 4.39 43.64 21.05
CA SER A 723 4.10 43.41 22.46
C SER A 723 2.73 42.73 22.65
N GLN A 724 2.73 41.57 23.33
CA GLN A 724 1.83 41.12 24.39
C GLN A 724 1.51 39.61 24.29
N VAL A 725 1.55 38.94 25.44
CA VAL A 725 1.26 37.51 25.74
C VAL A 725 2.45 36.55 25.60
N GLY A 726 2.86 35.93 26.73
CA GLY A 726 3.99 35.00 26.82
C GLY A 726 3.88 33.73 25.96
N ASP A 727 2.67 33.28 25.64
CA ASP A 727 2.43 32.17 24.69
C ASP A 727 2.87 32.49 23.25
N SER A 728 3.08 33.77 22.92
CA SER A 728 3.61 34.18 21.61
C SER A 728 5.08 33.81 21.42
N VAL A 729 5.89 33.83 22.49
CA VAL A 729 7.36 33.66 22.41
C VAL A 729 7.73 32.23 22.07
N LEU A 730 7.15 31.25 22.77
CA LEU A 730 7.38 29.82 22.46
C LEU A 730 6.90 29.49 21.04
N LYS A 731 5.74 30.03 20.64
CA LYS A 731 5.19 29.82 19.30
C LYS A 731 6.09 30.42 18.22
N GLN A 732 6.58 31.64 18.41
CA GLN A 732 7.50 32.30 17.47
C GLN A 732 8.85 31.60 17.40
N LEU A 733 9.39 31.13 18.53
CA LEU A 733 10.64 30.37 18.58
C LEU A 733 10.50 29.01 17.87
N TRP A 734 9.35 28.34 18.07
CA TRP A 734 9.06 27.05 17.43
C TRP A 734 9.01 27.14 15.90
N HIS A 735 8.43 28.22 15.37
CA HIS A 735 8.28 28.46 13.93
C HIS A 735 9.37 29.37 13.34
N HIS A 736 10.50 29.56 14.05
CA HIS A 736 11.62 30.32 13.53
C HIS A 736 12.25 29.60 12.32
N SER A 737 12.63 30.35 11.28
CA SER A 737 13.14 29.78 10.02
C SER A 737 14.49 29.07 10.18
N ASP A 738 15.36 29.62 11.03
CA ASP A 738 16.66 29.03 11.34
C ASP A 738 16.52 27.88 12.34
N ALA A 739 17.40 26.87 12.22
CA ALA A 739 17.40 25.70 13.08
C ALA A 739 18.02 26.04 14.44
N ILE A 740 17.21 26.05 15.50
CA ILE A 740 17.62 26.39 16.87
C ILE A 740 17.57 25.13 17.73
N MET A 741 18.67 24.81 18.40
CA MET A 741 18.84 23.59 19.19
C MET A 741 19.56 23.88 20.51
N CYS A 742 19.16 23.24 21.60
CA CYS A 742 19.82 23.39 22.90
C CYS A 742 20.43 22.06 23.34
N CYS A 743 21.66 22.09 23.85
CA CYS A 743 22.32 20.94 24.45
C CYS A 743 22.71 21.18 25.91
N SER A 744 22.57 20.15 26.73
CA SER A 744 23.02 20.19 28.13
C SER A 744 24.55 20.06 28.22
N LEU A 745 25.16 20.85 29.09
CA LEU A 745 26.59 20.78 29.41
C LEU A 745 26.76 20.09 30.77
N LYS A 746 26.72 18.76 30.79
CA LYS A 746 27.13 18.01 31.99
C LYS A 746 28.64 17.77 31.90
N THR A 747 29.39 18.20 32.91
CA THR A 747 30.86 18.29 32.92
C THR A 747 31.60 16.96 32.70
N ASN A 748 30.90 15.82 32.76
CA ASN A 748 31.46 14.46 32.62
C ASN A 748 30.73 13.59 31.57
N ALA A 749 29.88 14.16 30.71
CA ALA A 749 29.14 13.43 29.67
C ALA A 749 29.15 14.21 28.35
N SER A 750 29.00 13.50 27.23
CA SER A 750 28.84 14.13 25.92
C SER A 750 27.56 15.00 25.89
N PRO A 751 27.60 16.20 25.30
CA PRO A 751 26.44 17.09 25.26
C PRO A 751 25.30 16.46 24.45
N VAL A 752 24.16 16.29 25.13
CA VAL A 752 22.91 15.75 24.58
C VAL A 752 21.93 16.89 24.33
N PHE A 753 21.19 16.82 23.22
CA PHE A 753 20.16 17.80 22.92
C PHE A 753 18.94 17.66 23.83
N THR A 754 18.50 18.79 24.36
CA THR A 754 17.35 18.88 25.28
C THR A 754 16.16 19.59 24.65
N PHE A 755 16.37 20.33 23.56
CA PHE A 755 15.33 21.07 22.85
C PHE A 755 15.75 21.36 21.41
N ALA A 756 14.80 21.38 20.48
CA ALA A 756 14.95 21.92 19.14
C ALA A 756 13.63 22.54 18.67
N ASN A 757 13.71 23.58 17.84
CA ASN A 757 12.54 24.10 17.13
C ASN A 757 12.21 23.25 15.88
N GLN A 758 11.12 23.57 15.18
CA GLN A 758 10.69 22.80 14.00
C GLN A 758 11.81 22.69 12.95
N ALA A 759 12.46 23.80 12.61
CA ALA A 759 13.56 23.81 11.64
C ALA A 759 14.75 22.95 12.09
N GLY A 760 15.06 22.90 13.40
CA GLY A 760 16.11 22.03 13.94
C GLY A 760 15.76 20.55 13.88
N LEU A 761 14.50 20.20 14.16
CA LEU A 761 14.00 18.83 14.01
C LEU A 761 14.02 18.39 12.55
N ASP A 762 13.63 19.29 11.64
CA ASP A 762 13.66 19.04 10.20
C ASP A 762 15.11 18.88 9.69
N MET A 763 16.04 19.74 10.13
CA MET A 763 17.46 19.66 9.76
C MET A 763 18.11 18.34 10.22
N LEU A 764 17.73 17.84 11.40
CA LEU A 764 18.24 16.56 11.92
C LEU A 764 17.40 15.34 11.54
N GLU A 765 16.28 15.54 10.86
CA GLU A 765 15.31 14.50 10.54
C GLU A 765 14.92 13.68 11.77
N THR A 766 14.57 14.35 12.88
CA THR A 766 14.30 13.70 14.16
C THR A 766 13.03 14.27 14.83
N THR A 767 12.63 13.68 15.96
CA THR A 767 11.51 14.17 16.79
C THR A 767 12.04 14.70 18.12
N LEU A 768 11.25 15.53 18.82
CA LEU A 768 11.64 16.09 20.13
C LEU A 768 11.96 15.00 21.17
N VAL A 769 11.36 13.81 21.04
CA VAL A 769 11.60 12.67 21.93
C VAL A 769 12.94 11.99 21.59
N ALA A 770 13.14 11.66 20.31
CA ALA A 770 14.38 11.02 19.83
C ALA A 770 15.60 11.96 19.83
N LEU A 771 15.38 13.26 20.00
CA LEU A 771 16.43 14.27 20.07
C LEU A 771 17.40 14.01 21.24
N GLN A 772 16.93 13.41 22.34
CA GLN A 772 17.76 13.10 23.52
C GLN A 772 18.77 11.96 23.28
N ASP A 773 18.60 11.19 22.21
CA ASP A 773 19.53 10.11 21.84
C ASP A 773 20.60 10.58 20.83
N ILE A 774 20.49 11.83 20.37
CA ILE A 774 21.44 12.45 19.45
C ILE A 774 22.48 13.22 20.25
N MET A 775 23.74 12.90 20.00
CA MET A 775 24.88 13.58 20.59
C MET A 775 25.44 14.64 19.62
N LEU A 776 25.82 15.81 20.14
CA LEU A 776 26.33 16.93 19.34
C LEU A 776 27.56 16.57 18.49
N ASP A 777 28.40 15.65 18.99
CA ASP A 777 29.60 15.17 18.31
C ASP A 777 29.30 14.31 17.08
N LYS A 778 28.13 13.69 17.01
CA LYS A 778 27.68 12.89 15.86
C LYS A 778 27.09 13.74 14.74
N ILE A 779 26.59 14.93 15.06
CA ILE A 779 25.99 15.84 14.07
C ILE A 779 27.08 16.63 13.35
N LEU A 780 28.00 17.23 14.11
CA LEU A 780 29.06 18.04 13.52
C LEU A 780 30.13 17.15 12.89
N ASP A 781 30.58 17.52 11.70
CA ASP A 781 31.73 16.90 11.05
C ASP A 781 33.05 17.19 11.81
N GLU A 782 34.14 16.56 11.39
CA GLU A 782 35.43 16.70 12.08
C GLU A 782 35.94 18.14 12.11
N ALA A 783 35.64 18.92 11.06
CA ALA A 783 35.98 20.34 10.98
C ALA A 783 35.15 21.17 11.97
N GLY A 784 33.83 21.00 11.99
CA GLY A 784 32.91 21.67 12.90
C GLY A 784 33.23 21.39 14.37
N ARG A 785 33.60 20.14 14.71
CA ARG A 785 34.04 19.79 16.07
C ARG A 785 35.30 20.55 16.49
N LYS A 786 36.31 20.64 15.61
CA LYS A 786 37.56 21.37 15.90
C LYS A 786 37.30 22.86 16.13
N VAL A 787 36.45 23.47 15.30
CA VAL A 787 36.05 24.89 15.45
C VAL A 787 35.30 25.09 16.78
N LEU A 788 34.32 24.24 17.09
CA LEU A 788 33.57 24.34 18.34
C LEU A 788 34.49 24.21 19.56
N CYS A 789 35.45 23.28 19.55
CA CYS A 789 36.41 23.12 20.64
C CYS A 789 37.33 24.36 20.80
N ALA A 790 37.77 24.98 19.70
CA ALA A 790 38.60 26.18 19.74
C ALA A 790 37.83 27.39 20.31
N GLU A 791 36.58 27.56 19.89
CA GLU A 791 35.73 28.68 20.30
C GLU A 791 35.02 28.45 21.65
N PHE A 792 35.03 27.22 22.18
CA PHE A 792 34.35 26.87 23.45
C PHE A 792 34.79 27.76 24.62
N SER A 793 36.09 28.04 24.72
CA SER A 793 36.63 28.94 25.75
C SER A 793 36.06 30.35 25.67
N LYS A 794 35.85 30.87 24.45
CA LYS A 794 35.23 32.16 24.19
C LYS A 794 33.74 32.14 24.50
N ILE A 795 33.01 31.08 24.13
CA ILE A 795 31.60 30.94 24.52
C ILE A 795 31.49 30.92 26.05
N MET A 796 32.42 30.24 26.73
CA MET A 796 32.45 30.17 28.19
C MET A 796 32.83 31.48 28.89
N GLN A 797 33.61 32.36 28.26
CA GLN A 797 34.03 33.64 28.85
C GLN A 797 33.16 34.83 28.42
N GLN A 798 32.76 34.88 27.15
CA GLN A 798 32.06 36.01 26.51
C GLN A 798 30.54 35.75 26.37
N GLY A 799 30.10 34.50 26.54
CA GLY A 799 28.70 34.11 26.53
C GLY A 799 28.15 33.72 25.15
N PHE A 800 28.84 34.03 24.06
CA PHE A 800 28.51 33.55 22.72
C PHE A 800 29.76 33.48 21.81
N ALA A 801 29.64 32.77 20.69
CA ALA A 801 30.59 32.82 19.58
C ALA A 801 29.88 32.54 18.24
N CYS A 802 30.38 33.14 17.18
CA CYS A 802 29.96 32.84 15.81
C CYS A 802 30.89 31.79 15.21
N LEU A 803 30.31 30.70 14.73
CA LEU A 803 30.98 29.60 14.05
C LEU A 803 30.85 29.80 12.52
N PRO A 804 31.90 29.49 11.74
CA PRO A 804 31.87 29.61 10.29
C PRO A 804 30.91 28.59 9.65
N ALA A 805 30.70 28.71 8.34
CA ALA A 805 29.92 27.77 7.54
C ALA A 805 30.42 26.33 7.72
N GLY A 806 29.51 25.37 7.67
CA GLY A 806 29.84 23.98 7.93
C GLY A 806 28.74 23.02 7.51
N VAL A 807 28.90 21.78 7.96
CA VAL A 807 28.03 20.67 7.58
C VAL A 807 27.60 19.89 8.82
N CYS A 808 26.33 19.49 8.84
CA CYS A 808 25.72 18.62 9.83
C CYS A 808 25.26 17.31 9.17
N ILE A 809 25.32 16.21 9.91
CA ILE A 809 24.77 14.92 9.51
C ILE A 809 23.46 14.70 10.30
N SER A 810 22.37 14.43 9.58
CA SER A 810 21.07 14.12 10.17
C SER A 810 21.06 12.72 10.79
N SER A 811 20.02 12.42 11.58
CA SER A 811 19.82 11.08 12.17
C SER A 811 19.66 9.99 11.09
N MET A 812 19.22 10.38 9.88
CA MET A 812 19.03 9.52 8.71
C MET A 812 20.28 9.44 7.82
N GLY A 813 21.40 10.04 8.24
CA GLY A 813 22.67 10.03 7.51
C GLY A 813 22.73 10.98 6.31
N ARG A 814 21.73 11.84 6.13
CA ARG A 814 21.77 12.89 5.09
C ARG A 814 22.60 14.07 5.57
N THR A 815 23.26 14.71 4.62
CA THR A 815 24.17 15.82 4.88
C THR A 815 23.45 17.15 4.67
N ALA A 816 23.48 18.04 5.67
CA ALA A 816 22.91 19.38 5.61
C ALA A 816 24.02 20.43 5.74
N SER A 817 24.11 21.37 4.81
CA SER A 817 25.03 22.51 4.89
C SER A 817 24.36 23.69 5.56
N TYR A 818 25.12 24.53 6.26
CA TYR A 818 24.67 25.82 6.81
C TYR A 818 25.72 26.91 6.54
N ASP A 819 25.25 28.14 6.34
CA ASP A 819 26.12 29.28 6.00
C ASP A 819 26.87 29.82 7.23
N GLN A 820 26.21 29.80 8.39
CA GLN A 820 26.76 30.31 9.64
C GLN A 820 26.04 29.65 10.82
N ALA A 821 26.76 29.46 11.94
CA ALA A 821 26.12 29.06 13.19
C ALA A 821 26.47 30.03 14.33
N VAL A 822 25.52 30.28 15.21
CA VAL A 822 25.74 31.08 16.44
C VAL A 822 25.53 30.18 17.63
N ALA A 823 26.51 30.12 18.53
CA ALA A 823 26.42 29.38 19.78
C ALA A 823 26.43 30.34 20.96
N TRP A 824 25.48 30.20 21.90
CA TRP A 824 25.40 31.06 23.08
C TRP A 824 24.95 30.31 24.32
N LYS A 825 25.27 30.87 25.48
CA LYS A 825 24.82 30.36 26.77
C LYS A 825 23.37 30.73 27.01
N VAL A 826 22.61 29.78 27.54
CA VAL A 826 21.27 30.01 28.04
C VAL A 826 21.34 30.09 29.56
N LEU A 827 20.99 31.24 30.11
CA LEU A 827 20.95 31.51 31.54
C LEU A 827 19.53 31.30 32.08
N ASN A 828 19.41 30.73 33.28
CA ASN A 828 18.13 30.66 34.00
C ASN A 828 17.82 31.98 34.74
N GLU A 829 16.70 32.04 35.50
CA GLU A 829 16.32 33.24 36.25
C GLU A 829 17.33 33.66 37.34
N GLU A 830 18.19 32.74 37.79
CA GLU A 830 19.25 32.99 38.78
C GLU A 830 20.60 33.36 38.13
N ASP A 831 20.61 33.69 36.83
CA ASP A 831 21.79 33.99 36.01
C ASP A 831 22.85 32.86 36.00
N SER A 832 22.43 31.63 36.29
CA SER A 832 23.29 30.44 36.21
C SER A 832 23.17 29.74 34.85
N ASN A 833 24.27 29.13 34.39
CA ASN A 833 24.31 28.46 33.08
C ASN A 833 23.40 27.21 33.08
N HIS A 834 22.35 27.25 32.25
CA HIS A 834 21.40 26.14 32.11
C HIS A 834 21.81 25.18 30.98
N CYS A 835 22.03 25.71 29.77
CA CYS A 835 22.43 24.91 28.60
C CYS A 835 23.18 25.79 27.57
N LEU A 836 23.68 25.17 26.50
CA LEU A 836 24.20 25.87 25.32
C LEU A 836 23.15 25.81 24.21
N ALA A 837 22.87 26.93 23.55
CA ALA A 837 22.01 26.98 22.37
C ALA A 837 22.84 27.20 21.11
N PHE A 838 22.41 26.60 20.01
CA PHE A 838 22.95 26.73 18.67
C PHE A 838 21.85 27.19 17.73
N MET A 839 22.17 28.13 16.84
CA MET A 839 21.30 28.53 15.74
C MET A 839 22.08 28.36 14.43
N PHE A 840 21.61 27.48 13.55
CA PHE A 840 22.16 27.24 12.22
C PHE A 840 21.35 27.99 11.18
N MET A 841 22.00 28.93 10.50
CA MET A 841 21.39 29.87 9.57
C MET A 841 21.47 29.36 8.14
N ASN A 842 20.41 29.60 7.36
CA ASN A 842 20.32 29.24 5.94
C ASN A 842 20.71 27.77 5.64
N TRP A 843 20.22 26.84 6.44
CA TRP A 843 20.57 25.43 6.25
C TRP A 843 19.80 24.81 5.06
N SER A 844 20.41 23.85 4.38
CA SER A 844 19.77 23.07 3.31
C SER A 844 20.41 21.68 3.18
N PHE A 845 19.63 20.68 2.76
CA PHE A 845 20.18 19.36 2.41
C PHE A 845 21.02 19.44 1.13
N LEU A 846 22.16 18.74 1.14
CA LEU A 846 23.08 18.59 0.00
C LEU A 846 22.67 17.48 -0.96
#